data_AF-A0A7S2JZT4-F1
#
_entry.id   AF-A0A7S2JZT4-F1
#
_cell.length_a   1.000
_cell.length_b   1.000
_cell.length_c   1.000
_cell.angle_alpha   90.00
_cell.angle_beta   90.00
_cell.angle_gamma   90.00
#
_symmetry.space_group_name_H-M   'P 1'
#
loop_
_entity.id
_entity.type
_entity.pdbx_description
1 polymer ?
#
loop_
_entity_poly.entity_id
_entity_poly.type
_entity_poly.pdbx_seq_one_letter_code
_entity_poly.pdbx_strand_id
1 'polypeptide(L)'
;ADGTKLMGGVLVGDAKDYGKLLQLSKKDDLGGKTPESLAFGRPAPGEQAGAAVDGGDGTGLADDDVVCSCLNVSKADLKKAIISEDAVTIPLIKKCTKAGTGCGGCVTPVGEVPRVLAATLKALGKSVASGICPHFPYTRKELFDIIKIKEIKTFDDALAIAGKGEGCEVCKPIVASILAGLWNQHILQTGRDQIQDTNDRFLANIQKTGTYSVIPRCAGGDIAPDELIAIGQTAKKYGLRTKITGAQRLGMYGAPQHQLPEIWRELVQAGLESGHAYGKALRTVKSCVGSTWCRFGQQDSVSMAVALEDRYKGVRAPHKIKMAVSGCLRECAEAQGKDLGMIATSKGYNLYVCGNGGARPKHAVLLASDIDEATAIRYADRFLMYYISTAKHLQRTAPWLEELPGGIEYLKQVVVEDKLGICAELEEMMVNNVANYRCEWREVVYDDEMRKKFQQFANTTEVQNSEQIEYISMRKQKHPNTYDLPDITGPALYEKESAPESWEWVFAGMVADYPADGGLAVKHGAAELAMFHLPRQEADDARWIATQNICPHKQVRCMSRGLIGMKAVGQITIADPIYKTVYDLQTGRGVSHPSLSLSTFQTKEEQGRVFIRLPPAAELAEAFARQAKDVAEQLGFKPPPRGSHKDVPLPRKSLDW
;
A
#
# COMPACT_ATOMS: atom_id res chain seq x y z
N ALA A 1 -3.91 -52.25 10.06
CA ALA A 1 -3.66 -50.97 10.73
C ALA A 1 -4.68 -50.89 11.86
N ASP A 2 -4.19 -50.91 13.09
CA ASP A 2 -4.92 -50.85 14.36
C ASP A 2 -5.76 -49.58 14.56
N GLY A 3 -5.74 -48.63 13.62
CA GLY A 3 -6.59 -47.44 13.63
C GLY A 3 -6.21 -46.43 14.72
N THR A 4 -5.04 -46.58 15.32
CA THR A 4 -4.54 -45.78 16.45
C THR A 4 -3.72 -44.58 16.01
N LYS A 5 -3.27 -44.53 14.74
CA LYS A 5 -2.38 -43.48 14.23
C LYS A 5 -2.79 -42.99 12.84
N LEU A 6 -2.73 -41.68 12.64
CA LEU A 6 -2.87 -41.06 11.32
C LEU A 6 -1.51 -41.08 10.60
N MET A 7 -1.38 -41.92 9.58
CA MET A 7 -0.10 -42.07 8.84
C MET A 7 0.17 -40.90 7.88
N GLY A 8 -0.85 -40.15 7.50
CA GLY A 8 -0.78 -39.05 6.54
C GLY A 8 -2.09 -38.87 5.78
N GLY A 9 -2.18 -37.84 4.94
CA GLY A 9 -3.35 -37.58 4.13
C GLY A 9 -3.12 -36.54 3.05
N VAL A 10 -3.90 -36.63 1.97
CA VAL A 10 -3.94 -35.65 0.88
C VAL A 10 -5.32 -35.01 0.90
N LEU A 11 -5.37 -33.70 1.17
CA LEU A 11 -6.60 -32.93 1.11
C LEU A 11 -6.76 -32.33 -0.28
N VAL A 12 -7.93 -32.54 -0.90
CA VAL A 12 -8.27 -32.00 -2.22
C VAL A 12 -9.56 -31.20 -2.06
N GLY A 13 -9.51 -29.89 -2.31
CA GLY A 13 -10.65 -28.98 -2.10
C GLY A 13 -10.49 -28.09 -0.86
N ASP A 14 -11.48 -28.09 0.04
CA ASP A 14 -11.41 -27.35 1.32
C ASP A 14 -10.37 -28.00 2.25
N ALA A 15 -9.29 -27.28 2.50
CA ALA A 15 -8.15 -27.75 3.29
C ALA A 15 -8.05 -27.07 4.66
N LYS A 16 -9.15 -26.51 5.19
CA LYS A 16 -9.17 -25.88 6.53
C LYS A 16 -8.65 -26.80 7.64
N ASP A 17 -8.91 -28.09 7.53
CA ASP A 17 -8.46 -29.11 8.49
C ASP A 17 -6.99 -29.54 8.29
N TYR A 18 -6.26 -29.02 7.30
CA TYR A 18 -4.89 -29.43 7.00
C TYR A 18 -3.97 -29.27 8.22
N GLY A 19 -4.00 -28.11 8.88
CA GLY A 19 -3.16 -27.85 10.06
C GLY A 19 -3.43 -28.87 11.18
N LYS A 20 -4.70 -29.07 11.49
CA LYS A 20 -5.17 -30.04 12.49
C LYS A 20 -4.75 -31.48 12.15
N LEU A 21 -4.97 -31.92 10.91
CA LEU A 21 -4.63 -33.28 10.47
C LEU A 21 -3.12 -33.51 10.39
N LEU A 22 -2.34 -32.49 9.99
CA LEU A 22 -0.88 -32.54 9.99
C LEU A 22 -0.32 -32.67 11.41
N GLN A 23 -0.93 -32.00 12.40
CA GLN A 23 -0.52 -32.16 13.80
C GLN A 23 -0.92 -33.54 14.33
N LEU A 24 -2.11 -34.02 13.99
CA LEU A 24 -2.55 -35.37 14.35
C LEU A 24 -1.63 -36.46 13.76
N SER A 25 -1.15 -36.29 12.53
CA SER A 25 -0.25 -37.27 11.89
C SER A 25 1.15 -37.31 12.49
N LYS A 26 1.53 -36.29 13.28
CA LYS A 26 2.80 -36.23 14.00
C LYS A 26 2.72 -36.87 15.39
N LYS A 27 1.52 -37.19 15.88
CA LYS A 27 1.30 -37.86 17.16
C LYS A 27 1.23 -39.38 16.95
N ASP A 28 1.61 -40.12 17.98
CA ASP A 28 1.59 -41.59 17.95
C ASP A 28 0.20 -42.18 18.28
N ASP A 29 -0.75 -41.34 18.69
CA ASP A 29 -2.13 -41.69 19.02
C ASP A 29 -3.12 -40.65 18.46
N LEU A 30 -4.30 -41.11 18.03
CA LEU A 30 -5.43 -40.30 17.58
C LEU A 30 -6.22 -39.64 18.71
N GLY A 31 -5.94 -39.98 19.98
CA GLY A 31 -6.58 -39.37 21.15
C GLY A 31 -8.09 -39.62 21.18
N GLY A 32 -8.49 -40.86 20.90
CA GLY A 32 -9.89 -41.29 20.89
C GLY A 32 -10.69 -40.94 19.62
N LYS A 33 -10.07 -40.33 18.61
CA LYS A 33 -10.73 -40.03 17.33
C LYS A 33 -10.74 -41.24 16.42
N THR A 34 -11.91 -41.60 15.88
CA THR A 34 -12.03 -42.69 14.90
C THR A 34 -11.72 -42.20 13.48
N PRO A 35 -11.31 -43.09 12.55
CA PRO A 35 -11.15 -42.75 11.14
C PRO A 35 -12.38 -42.07 10.52
N GLU A 36 -13.60 -42.48 10.89
CA GLU A 36 -14.84 -41.87 10.42
C GLU A 36 -15.03 -40.44 10.93
N SER A 37 -14.67 -40.17 12.19
CA SER A 37 -14.74 -38.83 12.77
C SER A 37 -13.77 -37.84 12.10
N LEU A 38 -12.63 -38.36 11.60
CA LEU A 38 -11.61 -37.60 10.90
C LEU A 38 -11.94 -37.39 9.41
N ALA A 39 -12.58 -38.36 8.76
CA ALA A 39 -12.91 -38.31 7.34
C ALA A 39 -14.22 -37.57 7.03
N PHE A 40 -15.24 -37.68 7.90
CA PHE A 40 -16.59 -37.18 7.62
C PHE A 40 -17.06 -36.07 8.57
N GLY A 41 -16.23 -35.65 9.53
CA GLY A 41 -16.59 -34.60 10.49
C GLY A 41 -17.81 -34.93 11.36
N ARG A 42 -18.20 -36.21 11.45
CA ARG A 42 -19.30 -36.67 12.31
C ARG A 42 -18.75 -37.10 13.67
N PRO A 43 -19.22 -36.53 14.80
CA PRO A 43 -18.91 -37.07 16.11
C PRO A 43 -19.51 -38.48 16.26
N ALA A 44 -18.94 -39.28 17.17
CA ALA A 44 -19.49 -40.59 17.51
C ALA A 44 -20.94 -40.45 18.04
N PRO A 45 -21.80 -41.47 17.91
CA PRO A 45 -23.17 -41.41 18.41
C PRO A 45 -23.18 -41.11 19.91
N GLY A 46 -23.61 -39.90 20.31
CA GLY A 46 -23.69 -39.46 21.71
C GLY A 46 -22.92 -38.17 22.05
N GLU A 47 -22.04 -37.68 21.17
CA GLU A 47 -21.35 -36.40 21.38
C GLU A 47 -21.95 -35.30 20.49
N GLN A 48 -22.34 -34.18 21.11
CA GLN A 48 -22.62 -32.94 20.38
C GLN A 48 -21.35 -32.49 19.66
N ALA A 49 -21.49 -31.98 18.43
CA ALA A 49 -20.39 -31.41 17.66
C ALA A 49 -19.71 -30.29 18.46
N GLY A 50 -18.62 -30.65 19.15
CA GLY A 50 -17.83 -29.69 19.91
C GLY A 50 -17.29 -28.64 18.95
N ALA A 51 -17.57 -27.37 19.25
CA ALA A 51 -16.86 -26.24 18.67
C ALA A 51 -15.36 -26.51 18.73
N ALA A 52 -14.61 -26.04 17.72
CA ALA A 52 -13.16 -26.10 17.74
C ALA A 52 -12.66 -25.60 19.10
N VAL A 53 -11.78 -26.37 19.75
CA VAL A 53 -11.07 -25.95 20.95
C VAL A 53 -10.16 -24.79 20.57
N ASP A 54 -10.71 -23.57 20.60
CA ASP A 54 -10.03 -22.30 20.34
C ASP A 54 -9.25 -21.80 21.56
N GLY A 55 -9.08 -22.66 22.57
CA GLY A 55 -8.54 -22.29 23.88
C GLY A 55 -9.37 -21.22 24.61
N GLY A 56 -10.60 -20.92 24.15
CA GLY A 56 -11.49 -19.92 24.72
C GLY A 56 -11.10 -18.45 24.44
N ASP A 57 -10.10 -18.18 23.59
CA ASP A 57 -9.58 -16.82 23.37
C ASP A 57 -10.09 -16.13 22.09
N GLY A 58 -11.03 -16.74 21.36
CA GLY A 58 -11.69 -16.16 20.19
C GLY A 58 -10.80 -16.01 18.95
N THR A 59 -9.57 -16.54 18.99
CA THR A 59 -8.67 -16.55 17.83
C THR A 59 -8.96 -17.68 16.85
N GLY A 60 -9.69 -18.72 17.28
CA GLY A 60 -9.94 -19.91 16.46
C GLY A 60 -8.67 -20.73 16.17
N LEU A 61 -7.64 -20.59 17.01
CA LEU A 61 -6.34 -21.25 16.88
C LEU A 61 -5.99 -21.98 18.19
N ALA A 62 -5.39 -23.16 18.11
CA ALA A 62 -4.76 -23.85 19.24
C ALA A 62 -3.32 -23.34 19.46
N ASP A 63 -2.76 -23.53 20.66
CA ASP A 63 -1.43 -23.02 20.99
C ASP A 63 -0.31 -23.62 20.11
N ASP A 64 -0.49 -24.84 19.60
CA ASP A 64 0.41 -25.53 18.67
C ASP A 64 0.18 -25.16 17.19
N ASP A 65 -0.83 -24.34 16.87
CA ASP A 65 -1.09 -23.90 15.49
C ASP A 65 0.02 -22.98 14.99
N VAL A 66 0.50 -23.27 13.77
CA VAL A 66 1.53 -22.49 13.11
C VAL A 66 0.92 -21.20 12.56
N VAL A 67 1.33 -20.09 13.14
CA VAL A 67 0.91 -18.73 12.76
C VAL A 67 1.80 -18.15 11.66
N CYS A 68 3.10 -18.46 11.66
CA CYS A 68 4.03 -18.05 10.60
C CYS A 68 4.65 -19.26 9.92
N SER A 69 4.11 -19.67 8.76
CA SER A 69 4.63 -20.83 8.02
C SER A 69 6.04 -20.61 7.48
N CYS A 70 6.42 -19.37 7.13
CA CYS A 70 7.75 -19.08 6.58
C CYS A 70 8.89 -19.30 7.56
N LEU A 71 8.62 -19.15 8.86
CA LEU A 71 9.63 -19.18 9.92
C LEU A 71 9.24 -20.14 11.05
N ASN A 72 8.21 -20.96 10.80
CA ASN A 72 7.66 -21.98 11.69
C ASN A 72 7.40 -21.47 13.13
N VAL A 73 6.69 -20.34 13.25
CA VAL A 73 6.32 -19.75 14.56
C VAL A 73 4.89 -20.16 14.91
N SER A 74 4.69 -20.73 16.09
CA SER A 74 3.39 -21.15 16.63
C SER A 74 2.65 -20.03 17.38
N LYS A 75 1.38 -20.24 17.70
CA LYS A 75 0.61 -19.36 18.60
C LYS A 75 1.23 -19.32 20.00
N ALA A 76 1.72 -20.43 20.53
CA ALA A 76 2.42 -20.50 21.81
C ALA A 76 3.67 -19.63 21.84
N ASP A 77 4.46 -19.65 20.77
CA ASP A 77 5.67 -18.81 20.66
C ASP A 77 5.32 -17.32 20.71
N LEU A 78 4.22 -16.92 20.07
CA LEU A 78 3.72 -15.55 20.13
C LEU A 78 3.23 -15.18 21.54
N LYS A 79 2.42 -16.03 22.17
CA LYS A 79 1.95 -15.82 23.55
C LYS A 79 3.13 -15.68 24.51
N LYS A 80 4.13 -16.55 24.39
CA LYS A 80 5.36 -16.51 25.18
C LYS A 80 6.09 -15.18 25.00
N ALA A 81 6.29 -14.72 23.76
CA ALA A 81 6.93 -13.43 23.51
C ALA A 81 6.13 -12.26 24.11
N ILE A 82 4.79 -12.28 24.00
CA ILE A 82 3.93 -11.21 24.54
C ILE A 82 3.97 -11.18 26.08
N ILE A 83 3.91 -12.34 26.72
CA ILE A 83 3.82 -12.45 28.19
C ILE A 83 5.19 -12.29 28.84
N SER A 84 6.20 -12.99 28.34
CA SER A 84 7.52 -13.08 28.97
C SER A 84 8.48 -11.99 28.54
N GLU A 85 8.35 -11.47 27.31
CA GLU A 85 9.27 -10.46 26.74
C GLU A 85 8.59 -9.11 26.53
N ASP A 86 7.37 -8.93 27.03
CA ASP A 86 6.53 -7.73 26.87
C ASP A 86 6.42 -7.27 25.40
N ALA A 87 6.35 -8.23 24.47
CA ALA A 87 6.29 -7.96 23.04
C ALA A 87 4.89 -7.47 22.60
N VAL A 88 4.48 -6.30 23.09
CA VAL A 88 3.12 -5.75 22.95
C VAL A 88 2.85 -5.06 21.60
N THR A 89 3.79 -5.12 20.66
CA THR A 89 3.64 -4.54 19.32
C THR A 89 4.17 -5.49 18.24
N ILE A 90 3.68 -5.36 16.99
CA ILE A 90 4.17 -6.18 15.87
C ILE A 90 5.69 -6.07 15.67
N PRO A 91 6.33 -4.87 15.74
CA PRO A 91 7.80 -4.78 15.67
C PRO A 91 8.50 -5.57 16.78
N LEU A 92 7.99 -5.54 18.02
CA LEU A 92 8.54 -6.34 19.11
C LEU A 92 8.34 -7.84 18.87
N ILE A 93 7.16 -8.25 18.40
CA ILE A 93 6.92 -9.65 18.00
C ILE A 93 7.91 -10.09 16.92
N LYS A 94 8.13 -9.26 15.89
CA LYS A 94 9.12 -9.53 14.83
C LYS A 94 10.53 -9.69 15.40
N LYS A 95 10.90 -8.86 16.38
CA LYS A 95 12.21 -8.92 17.04
C LYS A 95 12.36 -10.22 17.84
N CYS A 96 11.36 -10.58 18.65
CA CYS A 96 11.41 -11.74 19.55
C CYS A 96 11.27 -13.08 18.81
N THR A 97 10.31 -13.16 17.88
CA THR A 97 9.90 -14.44 17.26
C THR A 97 10.32 -14.59 15.80
N LYS A 98 10.81 -13.51 15.17
CA LYS A 98 11.01 -13.39 13.71
C LYS A 98 9.71 -13.49 12.89
N ALA A 99 8.54 -13.74 13.47
CA ALA A 99 7.29 -13.86 12.72
C ALA A 99 7.03 -12.63 11.84
N GLY A 100 6.87 -12.86 10.53
CA GLY A 100 6.61 -11.79 9.56
C GLY A 100 7.82 -11.04 9.01
N THR A 101 9.05 -11.49 9.27
CA THR A 101 10.27 -10.98 8.61
C THR A 101 10.56 -11.64 7.25
N GLY A 102 9.91 -12.75 6.94
CA GLY A 102 9.96 -13.41 5.62
C GLY A 102 8.99 -12.81 4.61
N CYS A 103 7.84 -13.46 4.36
CA CYS A 103 6.84 -13.00 3.38
C CYS A 103 5.92 -11.88 3.89
N GLY A 104 5.93 -11.60 5.20
CA GLY A 104 5.10 -10.57 5.83
C GLY A 104 3.58 -10.88 5.92
N GLY A 105 3.10 -12.01 5.41
CA GLY A 105 1.67 -12.32 5.35
C GLY A 105 0.97 -12.39 6.70
N CYS A 106 1.62 -13.01 7.71
CA CYS A 106 1.04 -13.22 9.03
C CYS A 106 0.94 -11.95 9.88
N VAL A 107 1.69 -10.89 9.56
CA VAL A 107 1.71 -9.59 10.26
C VAL A 107 0.89 -8.50 9.57
N THR A 108 0.18 -8.85 8.49
CA THR A 108 -0.80 -7.95 7.88
C THR A 108 -1.92 -7.63 8.89
N PRO A 109 -2.66 -6.51 8.76
CA PRO A 109 -3.72 -6.15 9.71
C PRO A 109 -4.80 -7.23 9.91
N VAL A 110 -4.97 -8.14 8.95
CA VAL A 110 -5.90 -9.27 8.97
C VAL A 110 -5.19 -10.63 9.14
N GLY A 111 -3.89 -10.62 9.42
CA GLY A 111 -3.08 -11.80 9.66
C GLY A 111 -3.30 -12.37 11.06
N GLU A 112 -2.79 -13.58 11.29
CA GLU A 112 -2.95 -14.26 12.57
C GLU A 112 -2.12 -13.62 13.70
N VAL A 113 -0.97 -12.99 13.40
CA VAL A 113 -0.12 -12.37 14.44
C VAL A 113 -0.86 -11.24 15.18
N PRO A 114 -1.46 -10.24 14.50
CA PRO A 114 -2.23 -9.21 15.20
C PRO A 114 -3.44 -9.76 15.96
N ARG A 115 -4.07 -10.82 15.45
CA ARG A 115 -5.22 -11.46 16.11
C ARG A 115 -4.80 -12.11 17.43
N VAL A 116 -3.72 -12.90 17.43
CA VAL A 116 -3.16 -13.52 18.64
C VAL A 116 -2.66 -12.44 19.61
N LEU A 117 -2.01 -11.38 19.13
CA LEU A 117 -1.57 -10.26 19.95
C LEU A 117 -2.76 -9.60 20.67
N ALA A 118 -3.82 -9.23 19.93
CA ALA A 118 -5.00 -8.60 20.51
C ALA A 118 -5.70 -9.49 21.55
N ALA A 119 -5.88 -10.78 21.24
CA ALA A 119 -6.48 -11.73 22.18
C ALA A 119 -5.65 -11.93 23.44
N THR A 120 -4.33 -12.03 23.30
CA THR A 120 -3.41 -12.22 24.45
C THR A 120 -3.36 -10.97 25.33
N LEU A 121 -3.28 -9.77 24.75
CA LEU A 121 -3.32 -8.51 25.51
C LEU A 121 -4.64 -8.34 26.26
N LYS A 122 -5.77 -8.69 25.62
CA LYS A 122 -7.09 -8.68 26.25
C LYS A 122 -7.14 -9.64 27.46
N ALA A 123 -6.59 -10.85 27.32
CA ALA A 123 -6.52 -11.82 28.40
C ALA A 123 -5.64 -11.35 29.58
N LEU A 124 -4.60 -10.57 29.30
CA LEU A 124 -3.74 -9.94 30.33
C LEU A 124 -4.38 -8.71 31.00
N GLY A 125 -5.62 -8.35 30.65
CA GLY A 125 -6.27 -7.13 31.16
C GLY A 125 -5.59 -5.84 30.68
N LYS A 126 -4.66 -5.91 29.72
CA LYS A 126 -4.04 -4.74 29.11
C LYS A 126 -5.03 -4.15 28.11
N SER A 127 -5.55 -2.97 28.39
CA SER A 127 -6.40 -2.25 27.45
C SER A 127 -5.57 -1.86 26.22
N VAL A 128 -5.95 -2.37 25.05
CA VAL A 128 -5.44 -1.83 23.79
C VAL A 128 -6.10 -0.46 23.65
N ALA A 129 -5.30 0.61 23.54
CA ALA A 129 -5.82 1.95 23.35
C ALA A 129 -6.83 1.95 22.19
N SER A 130 -8.08 2.31 22.47
CA SER A 130 -9.12 2.47 21.46
C SER A 130 -8.79 3.71 20.64
N GLY A 131 -8.53 3.54 19.35
CA GLY A 131 -8.22 4.64 18.43
C GLY A 131 -7.26 4.24 17.33
N ILE A 132 -7.10 5.11 16.32
CA ILE A 132 -6.13 4.88 15.24
C ILE A 132 -4.68 5.12 15.70
N CYS A 133 -4.45 6.10 16.60
CA CYS A 133 -3.15 6.42 17.19
C CYS A 133 -3.34 7.42 18.36
N PRO A 134 -2.29 7.79 19.14
CA PRO A 134 -2.41 8.77 20.22
C PRO A 134 -2.97 10.15 19.84
N HIS A 135 -2.87 10.55 18.56
CA HIS A 135 -3.44 11.81 18.05
C HIS A 135 -4.96 11.76 17.92
N PHE A 136 -5.53 10.58 17.65
CA PHE A 136 -6.96 10.40 17.35
C PHE A 136 -7.46 9.17 18.12
N PRO A 137 -8.14 9.36 19.27
CA PRO A 137 -8.65 8.28 20.11
C PRO A 137 -9.95 7.66 19.56
N TYR A 138 -10.14 7.70 18.25
CA TYR A 138 -11.32 7.22 17.54
C TYR A 138 -10.94 6.12 16.57
N THR A 139 -11.82 5.13 16.41
CA THR A 139 -11.74 4.19 15.29
C THR A 139 -11.88 4.94 13.96
N ARG A 140 -11.48 4.31 12.85
CA ARG A 140 -11.67 4.91 11.52
C ARG A 140 -13.15 5.25 11.27
N LYS A 141 -14.08 4.39 11.69
CA LYS A 141 -15.52 4.59 11.48
C LYS A 141 -16.01 5.82 12.27
N GLU A 142 -15.71 5.89 13.56
CA GLU A 142 -16.10 7.05 14.37
C GLU A 142 -15.49 8.35 13.83
N LEU A 143 -14.23 8.31 13.40
CA LEU A 143 -13.59 9.48 12.78
C LEU A 143 -14.22 9.85 11.43
N PHE A 144 -14.66 8.86 10.64
CA PHE A 144 -15.42 9.10 9.41
C PHE A 144 -16.74 9.80 9.72
N ASP A 145 -17.50 9.32 10.71
CA ASP A 145 -18.76 9.92 11.13
C ASP A 145 -18.56 11.35 11.63
N ILE A 146 -17.52 11.61 12.44
CA ILE A 146 -17.19 12.96 12.92
C ILE A 146 -16.87 13.91 11.75
N ILE A 147 -15.99 13.49 10.83
CA ILE A 147 -15.58 14.31 9.68
C ILE A 147 -16.78 14.60 8.77
N LYS A 148 -17.65 13.61 8.56
CA LYS A 148 -18.86 13.76 7.76
C LYS A 148 -19.85 14.73 8.41
N ILE A 149 -20.25 14.49 9.66
CA ILE A 149 -21.27 15.27 10.37
C ILE A 149 -20.84 16.73 10.57
N LYS A 150 -19.56 16.96 10.84
CA LYS A 150 -18.99 18.31 11.03
C LYS A 150 -18.50 18.93 9.72
N GLU A 151 -18.69 18.26 8.58
CA GLU A 151 -18.25 18.71 7.25
C GLU A 151 -16.77 19.14 7.19
N ILE A 152 -15.90 18.42 7.88
CA ILE A 152 -14.47 18.75 8.00
C ILE A 152 -13.75 18.47 6.67
N LYS A 153 -13.07 19.46 6.10
CA LYS A 153 -12.45 19.36 4.75
C LYS A 153 -10.92 19.33 4.74
N THR A 154 -10.27 19.56 5.88
CA THR A 154 -8.80 19.60 5.98
C THR A 154 -8.30 18.69 7.10
N PHE A 155 -7.01 18.32 7.03
CA PHE A 155 -6.38 17.55 8.10
C PHE A 155 -6.22 18.36 9.38
N ASP A 156 -5.84 19.64 9.26
CA ASP A 156 -5.66 20.51 10.42
C ASP A 156 -6.98 20.74 11.16
N ASP A 157 -8.10 20.90 10.45
CA ASP A 157 -9.43 20.97 11.07
C ASP A 157 -9.79 19.65 11.76
N ALA A 158 -9.51 18.50 11.12
CA ALA A 158 -9.74 17.20 11.74
C ALA A 158 -8.93 17.05 13.02
N LEU A 159 -7.68 17.49 13.01
CA LEU A 159 -6.78 17.44 14.15
C LEU A 159 -7.21 18.40 15.26
N ALA A 160 -7.65 19.62 14.93
CA ALA A 160 -8.12 20.61 15.89
C ALA A 160 -9.45 20.20 16.55
N ILE A 161 -10.36 19.58 15.79
CA ILE A 161 -11.72 19.26 16.26
C ILE A 161 -11.80 17.87 16.91
N ALA A 162 -11.08 16.88 16.38
CA ALA A 162 -11.22 15.47 16.74
C ALA A 162 -9.89 14.82 17.16
N GLY A 163 -8.81 15.59 17.28
CA GLY A 163 -7.51 15.06 17.63
C GLY A 163 -6.66 16.01 18.48
N LYS A 164 -5.34 15.78 18.46
CA LYS A 164 -4.32 16.60 19.13
C LYS A 164 -2.94 16.39 18.50
N GLY A 165 -2.02 17.32 18.73
CA GLY A 165 -0.63 17.26 18.22
C GLY A 165 -0.53 17.69 16.75
N GLU A 166 0.42 17.13 16.01
CA GLU A 166 0.68 17.44 14.57
C GLU A 166 0.40 16.24 13.64
N GLY A 167 0.00 15.11 14.21
CA GLY A 167 -0.24 13.86 13.50
C GLY A 167 1.03 13.06 13.19
N CYS A 168 0.82 11.81 12.78
CA CYS A 168 1.90 10.87 12.47
C CYS A 168 1.68 10.13 11.14
N GLU A 169 2.65 9.29 10.78
CA GLU A 169 2.62 8.45 9.59
C GLU A 169 1.45 7.45 9.55
N VAL A 170 0.75 7.27 10.67
CA VAL A 170 -0.45 6.41 10.78
C VAL A 170 -1.73 7.20 10.51
N CYS A 171 -1.96 8.32 11.21
CA CYS A 171 -3.25 9.03 11.10
C CYS A 171 -3.37 9.88 9.84
N LYS A 172 -2.28 10.49 9.36
CA LYS A 172 -2.28 11.31 8.14
C LYS A 172 -2.93 10.59 6.94
N PRO A 173 -2.46 9.39 6.54
CA PRO A 173 -3.06 8.68 5.40
C PRO A 173 -4.49 8.16 5.68
N ILE A 174 -4.84 7.90 6.95
CA ILE A 174 -6.21 7.52 7.32
C ILE A 174 -7.17 8.68 7.10
N VAL A 175 -6.84 9.87 7.61
CA VAL A 175 -7.65 11.07 7.45
C VAL A 175 -7.69 11.47 5.97
N ALA A 176 -6.56 11.43 5.27
CA ALA A 176 -6.51 11.65 3.82
C ALA A 176 -7.50 10.75 3.05
N SER A 177 -7.55 9.45 3.40
CA SER A 177 -8.48 8.50 2.81
C SER A 177 -9.96 8.81 3.13
N ILE A 178 -10.26 9.27 4.34
CA ILE A 178 -11.62 9.68 4.73
C ILE A 178 -12.05 10.93 3.94
N LEU A 179 -11.20 11.97 3.92
CA LEU A 179 -11.46 13.21 3.20
C LEU A 179 -11.66 12.97 1.69
N ALA A 180 -10.89 12.04 1.11
CA ALA A 180 -11.05 11.66 -0.27
C ALA A 180 -12.35 10.89 -0.54
N GLY A 181 -12.75 9.99 0.36
CA GLY A 181 -14.01 9.25 0.24
C GLY A 181 -15.25 10.13 0.36
N LEU A 182 -15.20 11.17 1.20
CA LEU A 182 -16.31 12.10 1.40
C LEU A 182 -16.35 13.22 0.36
N TRP A 183 -15.21 13.86 0.08
CA TRP A 183 -15.17 15.14 -0.65
C TRP A 183 -14.53 15.07 -2.03
N ASN A 184 -13.74 14.04 -2.30
CA ASN A 184 -13.06 13.78 -3.58
C ASN A 184 -12.30 14.98 -4.22
N GLN A 185 -11.84 15.95 -3.43
CA GLN A 185 -11.05 17.06 -3.98
C GLN A 185 -9.62 16.63 -4.29
N HIS A 186 -8.96 17.35 -5.20
CA HIS A 186 -7.64 17.02 -5.72
C HIS A 186 -6.60 16.85 -4.61
N ILE A 187 -5.92 15.71 -4.60
CA ILE A 187 -5.05 15.33 -3.47
C ILE A 187 -3.76 16.14 -3.37
N LEU A 188 -3.37 16.84 -4.45
CA LEU A 188 -2.20 17.72 -4.44
C LEU A 188 -2.54 19.18 -4.10
N GLN A 189 -3.79 19.52 -3.79
CA GLN A 189 -4.08 20.84 -3.26
C GLN A 189 -3.31 21.08 -1.96
N THR A 190 -2.90 22.33 -1.73
CA THR A 190 -2.13 22.72 -0.54
C THR A 190 -2.86 22.31 0.75
N GLY A 191 -2.12 21.71 1.68
CA GLY A 191 -2.67 21.17 2.94
C GLY A 191 -3.24 19.74 2.83
N ARG A 192 -3.26 19.15 1.62
CA ARG A 192 -3.71 17.76 1.38
C ARG A 192 -2.60 16.84 0.87
N ASP A 193 -1.57 17.40 0.28
CA ASP A 193 -0.46 16.68 -0.34
C ASP A 193 0.46 15.99 0.68
N GLN A 194 0.78 16.68 1.78
CA GLN A 194 1.71 16.16 2.79
C GLN A 194 1.11 15.15 3.78
N ILE A 195 -0.19 14.89 3.69
CA ILE A 195 -0.86 13.84 4.47
C ILE A 195 -1.01 12.52 3.69
N GLN A 196 -0.69 12.53 2.39
CA GLN A 196 -0.81 11.35 1.53
C GLN A 196 0.34 10.36 1.77
N ASP A 197 0.08 9.08 1.50
CA ASP A 197 1.18 8.14 1.27
C ASP A 197 1.97 8.56 0.01
N THR A 198 3.25 8.18 -0.06
CA THR A 198 4.15 8.49 -1.18
C THR A 198 3.51 8.26 -2.54
N ASN A 199 2.83 7.14 -2.75
CA ASN A 199 2.27 6.81 -4.07
C ASN A 199 1.20 7.81 -4.52
N ASP A 200 0.40 8.28 -3.57
CA ASP A 200 -0.64 9.28 -3.82
C ASP A 200 -0.01 10.67 -3.98
N ARG A 201 0.97 11.05 -3.14
CA ARG A 201 1.64 12.36 -3.25
C ARG A 201 2.33 12.59 -4.60
N PHE A 202 2.80 11.54 -5.26
CA PHE A 202 3.43 11.64 -6.60
C PHE A 202 2.55 11.10 -7.72
N LEU A 203 1.27 10.80 -7.44
CA LEU A 203 0.31 10.29 -8.43
C LEU A 203 0.85 9.12 -9.26
N ALA A 204 1.70 8.27 -8.67
CA ALA A 204 2.38 7.18 -9.36
C ALA A 204 2.96 6.18 -8.36
N ASN A 205 3.02 4.88 -8.72
CA ASN A 205 3.62 3.89 -7.84
C ASN A 205 5.13 4.03 -7.85
N ILE A 206 5.72 4.25 -6.68
CA ILE A 206 7.17 4.18 -6.50
C ILE A 206 7.67 2.73 -6.70
N GLN A 207 8.81 2.60 -7.35
CA GLN A 207 9.47 1.33 -7.65
C GLN A 207 10.67 1.15 -6.73
N LYS A 208 11.20 -0.07 -6.65
CA LYS A 208 12.43 -0.37 -5.88
C LYS A 208 13.61 0.52 -6.25
N THR A 209 13.59 1.03 -7.48
CA THR A 209 14.58 1.95 -8.05
C THR A 209 14.35 3.42 -7.66
N GLY A 210 13.32 3.75 -6.88
CA GLY A 210 12.93 5.15 -6.63
C GLY A 210 12.34 5.87 -7.86
N THR A 211 12.21 5.17 -9.00
CA THR A 211 11.46 5.62 -10.18
C THR A 211 9.99 5.25 -10.06
N TYR A 212 9.17 5.64 -11.03
CA TYR A 212 7.72 5.53 -10.98
C TYR A 212 7.13 4.77 -12.17
N SER A 213 5.92 4.25 -11.97
CA SER A 213 5.12 3.66 -13.04
C SER A 213 4.11 4.66 -13.60
N VAL A 214 3.94 4.69 -14.91
CA VAL A 214 2.91 5.45 -15.63
C VAL A 214 1.94 4.45 -16.25
N ILE A 215 0.67 4.49 -15.86
CA ILE A 215 -0.34 3.53 -16.29
C ILE A 215 -1.60 4.31 -16.68
N PRO A 216 -1.78 4.63 -17.97
CA PRO A 216 -2.99 5.24 -18.48
C PRO A 216 -4.23 4.36 -18.24
N ARG A 217 -5.39 5.00 -18.24
CA ARG A 217 -6.69 4.34 -18.24
C ARG A 217 -6.98 3.74 -19.61
N CYS A 218 -7.55 2.54 -19.63
CA CYS A 218 -8.13 1.90 -20.81
C CYS A 218 -9.45 1.29 -20.32
N ALA A 219 -10.55 2.02 -20.46
CA ALA A 219 -11.84 1.63 -19.88
C ALA A 219 -12.36 0.37 -20.56
N GLY A 220 -12.80 -0.63 -19.79
CA GLY A 220 -13.19 -1.95 -20.32
C GLY A 220 -12.05 -2.74 -21.00
N GLY A 221 -10.81 -2.24 -20.92
CA GLY A 221 -9.70 -2.77 -21.69
C GLY A 221 -9.72 -2.41 -23.18
N ASP A 222 -10.57 -1.45 -23.58
CA ASP A 222 -10.65 -0.93 -24.94
C ASP A 222 -9.63 0.19 -25.13
N ILE A 223 -8.98 0.24 -26.30
CA ILE A 223 -7.92 1.21 -26.61
C ILE A 223 -7.91 1.52 -28.11
N ALA A 224 -7.96 2.80 -28.46
CA ALA A 224 -7.91 3.22 -29.85
C ALA A 224 -6.49 2.99 -30.44
N PRO A 225 -6.36 2.72 -31.75
CA PRO A 225 -5.06 2.59 -32.40
C PRO A 225 -4.12 3.78 -32.18
N ASP A 226 -4.64 5.01 -32.23
CA ASP A 226 -3.84 6.23 -32.03
C ASP A 226 -3.36 6.37 -30.59
N GLU A 227 -4.19 6.03 -29.60
CA GLU A 227 -3.79 5.99 -28.19
C GLU A 227 -2.70 4.94 -27.96
N LEU A 228 -2.83 3.76 -28.58
CA LEU A 228 -1.82 2.70 -28.52
C LEU A 228 -0.48 3.17 -29.10
N ILE A 229 -0.52 3.88 -30.24
CA ILE A 229 0.66 4.49 -30.87
C ILE A 229 1.27 5.54 -29.93
N ALA A 230 0.47 6.43 -29.34
CA ALA A 230 0.92 7.47 -28.43
C ALA A 230 1.63 6.88 -27.19
N ILE A 231 1.07 5.82 -26.58
CA ILE A 231 1.73 5.09 -25.48
C ILE A 231 3.08 4.54 -25.94
N GLY A 232 3.14 3.92 -27.12
CA GLY A 232 4.38 3.36 -27.68
C GLY A 232 5.45 4.41 -27.94
N GLN A 233 5.07 5.55 -28.51
CA GLN A 233 5.96 6.68 -28.79
C GLN A 233 6.49 7.31 -27.50
N THR A 234 5.60 7.56 -26.52
CA THR A 234 5.96 8.08 -25.20
C THR A 234 6.94 7.13 -24.50
N ALA A 235 6.63 5.83 -24.46
CA ALA A 235 7.52 4.85 -23.84
C ALA A 235 8.91 4.82 -24.49
N LYS A 236 8.98 4.92 -25.82
CA LYS A 236 10.24 4.98 -26.56
C LYS A 236 11.03 6.24 -26.25
N LYS A 237 10.38 7.41 -26.23
CA LYS A 237 11.00 8.72 -25.95
C LYS A 237 11.68 8.76 -24.58
N TYR A 238 11.00 8.27 -23.54
CA TYR A 238 11.51 8.28 -22.17
C TYR A 238 12.26 6.99 -21.76
N GLY A 239 12.46 6.05 -22.69
CA GLY A 239 13.14 4.78 -22.43
C GLY A 239 12.44 3.91 -21.38
N LEU A 240 11.11 3.95 -21.33
CA LEU A 240 10.30 3.24 -20.34
C LEU A 240 10.08 1.78 -20.74
N ARG A 241 10.15 0.88 -19.76
CA ARG A 241 9.78 -0.52 -19.96
C ARG A 241 8.26 -0.63 -20.07
N THR A 242 7.74 -1.35 -21.05
CA THR A 242 6.29 -1.58 -21.24
C THR A 242 5.88 -3.00 -20.82
N LYS A 243 4.66 -3.13 -20.27
CA LYS A 243 4.07 -4.43 -19.91
C LYS A 243 2.54 -4.38 -19.93
N ILE A 244 1.90 -5.37 -20.58
CA ILE A 244 0.46 -5.60 -20.45
C ILE A 244 0.18 -6.13 -19.03
N THR A 245 -0.83 -5.54 -18.38
CA THR A 245 -1.21 -5.86 -17.00
C THR A 245 -2.45 -6.75 -16.97
N GLY A 246 -2.69 -7.45 -15.85
CA GLY A 246 -3.92 -8.23 -15.64
C GLY A 246 -5.21 -7.39 -15.51
N ALA A 247 -5.10 -6.06 -15.64
CA ALA A 247 -6.19 -5.10 -15.65
C ALA A 247 -6.57 -4.67 -17.08
N GLN A 248 -6.14 -5.40 -18.11
CA GLN A 248 -6.32 -5.02 -19.53
C GLN A 248 -5.77 -3.62 -19.86
N ARG A 249 -4.62 -3.26 -19.27
CA ARG A 249 -3.96 -1.97 -19.47
C ARG A 249 -2.48 -2.13 -19.78
N LEU A 250 -1.90 -1.10 -20.38
CA LEU A 250 -0.45 -0.99 -20.62
C LEU A 250 0.22 -0.19 -19.51
N GLY A 251 1.21 -0.79 -18.86
CA GLY A 251 2.04 -0.11 -17.87
C GLY A 251 3.41 0.25 -18.44
N MET A 252 3.85 1.47 -18.16
CA MET A 252 5.19 1.98 -18.43
C MET A 252 5.96 2.14 -17.11
N TYR A 253 7.22 1.70 -17.06
CA TYR A 253 8.00 1.62 -15.83
C TYR A 253 9.39 2.25 -16.00
N GLY A 254 9.88 2.92 -14.95
CA GLY A 254 11.22 3.50 -14.91
C GLY A 254 11.25 5.02 -15.08
N ALA A 255 10.12 5.70 -14.94
CA ALA A 255 10.05 7.16 -15.07
C ALA A 255 10.65 7.85 -13.84
N PRO A 256 11.66 8.73 -13.98
CA PRO A 256 12.08 9.63 -12.92
C PRO A 256 10.94 10.57 -12.51
N GLN A 257 10.92 11.01 -11.24
CA GLN A 257 9.88 11.89 -10.70
C GLN A 257 9.67 13.16 -11.55
N HIS A 258 10.77 13.84 -11.89
CA HIS A 258 10.74 15.11 -12.60
C HIS A 258 10.21 15.00 -14.04
N GLN A 259 10.22 13.79 -14.63
CA GLN A 259 9.70 13.56 -15.98
C GLN A 259 8.19 13.28 -15.99
N LEU A 260 7.58 12.95 -14.84
CA LEU A 260 6.19 12.54 -14.80
C LEU A 260 5.22 13.58 -15.40
N PRO A 261 5.32 14.90 -15.10
CA PRO A 261 4.42 15.88 -15.71
C PRO A 261 4.53 15.93 -17.24
N GLU A 262 5.73 15.79 -17.80
CA GLU A 262 5.92 15.82 -19.25
C GLU A 262 5.38 14.55 -19.93
N ILE A 263 5.67 13.39 -19.33
CA ILE A 263 5.12 12.11 -19.80
C ILE A 263 3.59 12.16 -19.83
N TRP A 264 2.98 12.67 -18.76
CA TRP A 264 1.52 12.79 -18.69
C TRP A 264 0.97 13.87 -19.61
N ARG A 265 1.71 14.94 -19.92
CA ARG A 265 1.28 15.90 -20.94
C ARG A 265 1.06 15.23 -22.29
N GLU A 266 2.02 14.44 -22.75
CA GLU A 266 1.91 13.71 -24.03
C GLU A 266 0.71 12.76 -24.04
N LEU A 267 0.51 12.02 -22.95
CA LEU A 267 -0.60 11.07 -22.83
C LEU A 267 -1.96 11.79 -22.78
N VAL A 268 -2.07 12.87 -22.02
CA VAL A 268 -3.29 13.69 -21.93
C VAL A 268 -3.63 14.35 -23.27
N GLN A 269 -2.62 14.82 -24.02
CA GLN A 269 -2.82 15.35 -25.38
C GLN A 269 -3.33 14.28 -26.35
N ALA A 270 -2.94 13.02 -26.14
CA ALA A 270 -3.47 11.87 -26.89
C ALA A 270 -4.85 11.40 -26.41
N GLY A 271 -5.49 12.08 -25.46
CA GLY A 271 -6.82 11.75 -24.94
C GLY A 271 -6.84 10.80 -23.74
N LEU A 272 -5.67 10.37 -23.25
CA LEU A 272 -5.57 9.40 -22.16
C LEU A 272 -5.69 10.05 -20.78
N GLU A 273 -6.33 9.33 -19.85
CA GLU A 273 -6.49 9.73 -18.45
C GLU A 273 -5.65 8.88 -17.49
N SER A 274 -5.51 9.33 -16.25
CA SER A 274 -4.90 8.54 -15.17
C SER A 274 -5.67 7.25 -14.90
N GLY A 275 -4.95 6.13 -14.95
CA GLY A 275 -5.48 4.84 -14.51
C GLY A 275 -5.58 4.68 -12.99
N HIS A 276 -5.11 5.66 -12.19
CA HIS A 276 -5.08 5.63 -10.72
C HIS A 276 -4.46 4.34 -10.15
N ALA A 277 -3.47 3.80 -10.86
CA ALA A 277 -2.83 2.55 -10.48
C ALA A 277 -2.02 2.66 -9.18
N TYR A 278 -1.83 3.86 -8.65
CA TYR A 278 -1.13 4.17 -7.41
C TYR A 278 -2.08 4.22 -6.21
N GLY A 279 -3.21 4.91 -6.33
CA GLY A 279 -4.08 5.18 -5.20
C GLY A 279 -4.82 3.98 -4.65
N LYS A 280 -5.35 4.13 -3.44
CA LYS A 280 -6.43 3.27 -2.90
C LYS A 280 -7.76 3.73 -3.48
N ALA A 281 -7.93 3.48 -4.78
CA ALA A 281 -9.09 3.89 -5.56
C ALA A 281 -9.58 2.74 -6.44
N LEU A 282 -10.64 2.97 -7.23
CA LEU A 282 -10.97 2.10 -8.35
C LEU A 282 -9.75 1.94 -9.26
N ARG A 283 -9.32 0.70 -9.46
CA ARG A 283 -8.17 0.36 -10.31
C ARG A 283 -8.55 0.06 -11.73
N THR A 284 -9.62 -0.66 -11.99
CA THR A 284 -10.02 -1.15 -13.32
C THR A 284 -11.40 -1.77 -13.25
N VAL A 285 -12.12 -1.69 -14.36
CA VAL A 285 -13.27 -2.54 -14.67
C VAL A 285 -12.88 -3.43 -15.85
N LYS A 286 -12.58 -4.71 -15.57
CA LYS A 286 -12.20 -5.68 -16.60
C LYS A 286 -13.45 -6.16 -17.34
N SER A 287 -13.40 -6.31 -18.66
CA SER A 287 -14.51 -6.89 -19.44
C SER A 287 -14.06 -7.96 -20.42
N CYS A 288 -14.99 -8.84 -20.81
CA CYS A 288 -14.84 -9.60 -22.05
C CYS A 288 -15.49 -8.84 -23.21
N VAL A 289 -15.34 -9.37 -24.43
CA VAL A 289 -15.84 -8.71 -25.65
C VAL A 289 -17.38 -8.69 -25.79
N GLY A 290 -18.12 -9.24 -24.81
CA GLY A 290 -19.58 -9.13 -24.74
C GLY A 290 -20.36 -9.79 -25.87
N SER A 291 -21.66 -9.52 -25.94
CA SER A 291 -22.56 -9.95 -27.04
C SER A 291 -22.22 -9.29 -28.38
N THR A 292 -21.46 -8.19 -28.37
CA THR A 292 -21.00 -7.48 -29.58
C THR A 292 -20.13 -8.36 -30.47
N TRP A 293 -19.28 -9.20 -29.88
CA TRP A 293 -18.33 -10.04 -30.64
C TRP A 293 -18.36 -11.52 -30.27
N CYS A 294 -18.67 -11.87 -29.02
CA CYS A 294 -18.67 -13.26 -28.56
C CYS A 294 -20.02 -13.90 -28.84
N ARG A 295 -20.02 -15.03 -29.55
CA ARG A 295 -21.24 -15.84 -29.81
C ARG A 295 -21.99 -16.33 -28.57
N PHE A 296 -21.38 -16.25 -27.38
CA PHE A 296 -22.00 -16.63 -26.10
C PHE A 296 -22.46 -15.45 -25.26
N GLY A 297 -22.11 -14.22 -25.67
CA GLY A 297 -22.47 -13.02 -24.93
C GLY A 297 -23.99 -12.87 -24.87
N GLN A 298 -24.50 -12.72 -23.66
CA GLN A 298 -25.92 -12.49 -23.35
C GLN A 298 -26.22 -10.99 -23.32
N GLN A 299 -25.28 -10.17 -22.89
CA GLN A 299 -25.38 -8.71 -22.85
C GLN A 299 -24.05 -8.06 -23.27
N ASP A 300 -24.09 -6.76 -23.55
CA ASP A 300 -22.91 -5.96 -23.82
C ASP A 300 -22.14 -5.69 -22.51
N SER A 301 -21.07 -6.46 -22.30
CA SER A 301 -20.20 -6.26 -21.14
C SER A 301 -19.20 -5.12 -21.29
N VAL A 302 -18.88 -4.70 -22.51
CA VAL A 302 -17.86 -3.67 -22.75
C VAL A 302 -18.45 -2.32 -22.41
N SER A 303 -19.61 -1.97 -22.97
CA SER A 303 -20.29 -0.70 -22.68
C SER A 303 -20.61 -0.56 -21.19
N MET A 304 -21.10 -1.63 -20.56
CA MET A 304 -21.35 -1.63 -19.11
C MET A 304 -20.06 -1.46 -18.29
N ALA A 305 -18.95 -2.10 -18.70
CA ALA A 305 -17.67 -1.92 -18.01
C ALA A 305 -17.12 -0.49 -18.16
N VAL A 306 -17.24 0.12 -19.35
CA VAL A 306 -16.88 1.51 -19.59
C VAL A 306 -17.73 2.44 -18.73
N ALA A 307 -19.05 2.27 -18.70
CA ALA A 307 -19.96 3.06 -17.89
C ALA A 307 -19.61 3.01 -16.40
N LEU A 308 -19.31 1.82 -15.86
CA LEU A 308 -18.86 1.66 -14.48
C LEU A 308 -17.49 2.31 -14.25
N GLU A 309 -16.56 2.14 -15.20
CA GLU A 309 -15.21 2.69 -15.05
C GLU A 309 -15.20 4.23 -15.07
N ASP A 310 -16.04 4.84 -15.90
CA ASP A 310 -16.22 6.28 -15.99
C ASP A 310 -17.08 6.85 -14.87
N ARG A 311 -18.04 6.10 -14.33
CA ARG A 311 -18.79 6.51 -13.15
C ARG A 311 -17.89 6.54 -11.92
N TYR A 312 -17.11 5.50 -11.70
CA TYR A 312 -16.37 5.31 -10.44
C TYR A 312 -14.89 5.69 -10.53
N LYS A 313 -14.45 6.33 -11.62
CA LYS A 313 -13.09 6.86 -11.69
C LYS A 313 -12.83 7.89 -10.61
N GLY A 314 -11.66 7.78 -9.98
CA GLY A 314 -11.27 8.64 -8.87
C GLY A 314 -11.93 8.31 -7.53
N VAL A 315 -12.94 7.44 -7.47
CA VAL A 315 -13.53 7.01 -6.18
C VAL A 315 -12.44 6.34 -5.34
N ARG A 316 -12.06 7.01 -4.27
CA ARG A 316 -11.07 6.56 -3.27
C ARG A 316 -11.78 5.82 -2.14
N ALA A 317 -11.10 4.82 -1.61
CA ALA A 317 -11.66 3.88 -0.64
C ALA A 317 -10.59 3.42 0.36
N PRO A 318 -11.00 2.75 1.47
CA PRO A 318 -10.07 2.26 2.49
C PRO A 318 -8.97 1.36 1.91
N HIS A 319 -9.26 0.66 0.82
CA HIS A 319 -8.29 -0.03 0.01
C HIS A 319 -8.64 0.05 -1.48
N LYS A 320 -7.72 -0.37 -2.36
CA LYS A 320 -7.94 -0.48 -3.82
C LYS A 320 -9.15 -1.38 -4.13
N ILE A 321 -9.96 -0.94 -5.09
CA ILE A 321 -11.15 -1.64 -5.59
C ILE A 321 -10.90 -2.10 -7.02
N LYS A 322 -11.36 -3.30 -7.37
CA LYS A 322 -11.40 -3.80 -8.74
C LYS A 322 -12.82 -4.19 -9.07
N MET A 323 -13.22 -3.97 -10.32
CA MET A 323 -14.49 -4.44 -10.82
C MET A 323 -14.31 -5.25 -12.10
N ALA A 324 -15.34 -5.99 -12.49
CA ALA A 324 -15.38 -6.58 -13.81
C ALA A 324 -16.81 -6.90 -14.26
N VAL A 325 -17.02 -6.90 -15.58
CA VAL A 325 -18.28 -7.27 -16.22
C VAL A 325 -18.04 -8.41 -17.21
N SER A 326 -18.71 -9.53 -16.99
CA SER A 326 -18.71 -10.66 -17.92
C SER A 326 -20.01 -10.71 -18.69
N GLY A 327 -19.94 -10.76 -20.02
CA GLY A 327 -21.11 -10.83 -20.89
C GLY A 327 -21.84 -12.18 -20.84
N CYS A 328 -21.38 -13.18 -20.09
CA CYS A 328 -22.09 -14.43 -19.83
C CYS A 328 -21.46 -15.20 -18.66
N LEU A 329 -22.09 -16.33 -18.28
CA LEU A 329 -21.64 -17.27 -17.24
C LEU A 329 -20.24 -17.89 -17.46
N ARG A 330 -19.66 -17.78 -18.66
CA ARG A 330 -18.27 -18.24 -18.93
C ARG A 330 -17.21 -17.37 -18.29
N GLU A 331 -17.59 -16.18 -17.83
CA GLU A 331 -16.82 -15.45 -16.82
C GLU A 331 -15.41 -15.01 -17.27
N CYS A 332 -15.18 -14.78 -18.57
CA CYS A 332 -13.83 -14.44 -19.07
C CYS A 332 -13.22 -13.16 -18.45
N ALA A 333 -14.02 -12.32 -17.79
CA ALA A 333 -13.56 -11.12 -17.08
C ALA A 333 -13.14 -11.36 -15.62
N GLU A 334 -13.33 -12.56 -15.06
CA GLU A 334 -13.04 -12.87 -13.65
C GLU A 334 -13.81 -11.97 -12.66
N ALA A 335 -15.06 -11.60 -13.00
CA ALA A 335 -16.05 -10.89 -12.18
C ALA A 335 -16.17 -11.40 -10.74
N GLN A 336 -16.25 -12.71 -10.53
CA GLN A 336 -16.33 -13.28 -9.18
C GLN A 336 -15.01 -13.15 -8.41
N GLY A 337 -13.89 -12.85 -9.08
CA GLY A 337 -12.61 -12.57 -8.42
C GLY A 337 -12.40 -11.09 -8.02
N LYS A 338 -13.39 -10.22 -8.26
CA LYS A 338 -13.28 -8.76 -8.04
C LYS A 338 -14.09 -8.29 -6.83
N ASP A 339 -13.77 -7.10 -6.35
CA ASP A 339 -14.46 -6.49 -5.21
C ASP A 339 -15.94 -6.19 -5.56
N LEU A 340 -16.23 -5.95 -6.85
CA LEU A 340 -17.58 -5.90 -7.43
C LEU A 340 -17.56 -6.55 -8.82
N GLY A 341 -18.47 -7.50 -9.06
CA GLY A 341 -18.54 -8.24 -10.32
C GLY A 341 -19.96 -8.25 -10.88
N MET A 342 -20.11 -8.11 -12.19
CA MET A 342 -21.38 -8.29 -12.87
C MET A 342 -21.28 -9.42 -13.89
N ILE A 343 -22.24 -10.33 -13.88
CA ILE A 343 -22.34 -11.42 -14.86
C ILE A 343 -23.68 -11.31 -15.54
N ALA A 344 -23.65 -11.09 -16.85
CA ALA A 344 -24.85 -10.96 -17.66
C ALA A 344 -25.64 -12.26 -17.76
N THR A 345 -26.96 -12.11 -17.74
CA THR A 345 -27.97 -13.14 -18.01
C THR A 345 -28.88 -12.66 -19.14
N SER A 346 -29.82 -13.51 -19.57
CA SER A 346 -30.83 -13.10 -20.56
C SER A 346 -31.84 -12.08 -20.02
N LYS A 347 -31.89 -11.85 -18.70
CA LYS A 347 -32.84 -10.94 -18.03
C LYS A 347 -32.20 -9.65 -17.52
N GLY A 348 -30.87 -9.60 -17.43
CA GLY A 348 -30.13 -8.47 -16.87
C GLY A 348 -28.76 -8.91 -16.38
N TYR A 349 -28.43 -8.59 -15.13
CA TYR A 349 -27.15 -8.92 -14.51
C TYR A 349 -27.31 -9.56 -13.14
N ASN A 350 -26.45 -10.53 -12.84
CA ASN A 350 -26.18 -10.97 -11.48
C ASN A 350 -25.04 -10.12 -10.92
N LEU A 351 -25.30 -9.43 -9.81
CA LEU A 351 -24.35 -8.56 -9.11
C LEU A 351 -23.71 -9.33 -7.95
N TYR A 352 -22.38 -9.43 -7.98
CA TYR A 352 -21.55 -10.05 -6.96
C TYR A 352 -20.69 -9.01 -6.27
N VAL A 353 -20.45 -9.17 -4.96
CA VAL A 353 -19.63 -8.24 -4.17
C VAL A 353 -18.64 -8.96 -3.26
N CYS A 354 -17.61 -8.24 -2.82
CA CYS A 354 -16.65 -8.69 -1.82
C CYS A 354 -15.74 -9.86 -2.25
N GLY A 355 -15.45 -9.99 -3.54
CA GLY A 355 -14.38 -10.87 -4.01
C GLY A 355 -13.01 -10.22 -3.90
N ASN A 356 -11.94 -11.02 -3.87
CA ASN A 356 -10.59 -10.49 -3.93
C ASN A 356 -9.59 -11.49 -4.54
N GLY A 357 -8.74 -10.99 -5.42
CA GLY A 357 -7.44 -11.61 -5.67
C GLY A 357 -6.41 -11.23 -4.58
N GLY A 358 -5.35 -12.02 -4.45
CA GLY A 358 -4.20 -11.73 -3.58
C GLY A 358 -3.71 -12.97 -2.82
N ALA A 359 -3.08 -12.73 -1.66
CA ALA A 359 -2.52 -13.79 -0.81
C ALA A 359 -3.57 -14.73 -0.22
N ARG A 360 -4.80 -14.25 -0.01
CA ARG A 360 -5.97 -15.04 0.41
C ARG A 360 -7.10 -14.75 -0.59
N PRO A 361 -7.17 -15.47 -1.72
CA PRO A 361 -8.21 -15.22 -2.71
C PRO A 361 -9.59 -15.62 -2.17
N LYS A 362 -10.62 -14.85 -2.51
CA LYS A 362 -12.02 -15.16 -2.23
C LYS A 362 -12.87 -14.84 -3.45
N HIS A 363 -13.84 -15.70 -3.71
CA HIS A 363 -14.90 -15.38 -4.66
C HIS A 363 -15.90 -14.41 -4.04
N ALA A 364 -16.38 -13.49 -4.86
CA ALA A 364 -17.45 -12.57 -4.55
C ALA A 364 -18.75 -13.34 -4.31
N VAL A 365 -19.59 -12.80 -3.43
CA VAL A 365 -20.88 -13.38 -3.05
C VAL A 365 -21.99 -12.67 -3.80
N LEU A 366 -23.00 -13.41 -4.22
CA LEU A 366 -24.17 -12.90 -4.94
C LEU A 366 -24.98 -11.95 -4.05
N LEU A 367 -25.12 -10.70 -4.49
CA LEU A 367 -25.92 -9.67 -3.83
C LEU A 367 -27.36 -9.65 -4.38
N ALA A 368 -27.50 -9.65 -5.70
CA ALA A 368 -28.78 -9.62 -6.39
C ALA A 368 -28.67 -10.31 -7.77
N SER A 369 -29.78 -10.87 -8.25
CA SER A 369 -29.83 -11.66 -9.49
C SER A 369 -30.80 -11.06 -10.49
N ASP A 370 -30.50 -11.22 -11.78
CA ASP A 370 -31.36 -10.84 -12.91
C ASP A 370 -31.90 -9.40 -12.81
N ILE A 371 -31.07 -8.47 -12.31
CA ILE A 371 -31.44 -7.05 -12.17
C ILE A 371 -31.04 -6.24 -13.41
N ASP A 372 -31.80 -5.19 -13.71
CA ASP A 372 -31.47 -4.24 -14.77
C ASP A 372 -30.22 -3.40 -14.42
N GLU A 373 -29.64 -2.73 -15.42
CA GLU A 373 -28.42 -1.92 -15.27
C GLU A 373 -28.57 -0.78 -14.26
N ALA A 374 -29.70 -0.09 -14.24
CA ALA A 374 -29.93 1.04 -13.35
C ALA A 374 -30.01 0.57 -11.88
N THR A 375 -30.71 -0.54 -11.64
CA THR A 375 -30.75 -1.19 -10.33
C THR A 375 -29.38 -1.70 -9.91
N ALA A 376 -28.60 -2.28 -10.83
CA ALA A 376 -27.25 -2.77 -10.55
C ALA A 376 -26.30 -1.63 -10.15
N ILE A 377 -26.36 -0.49 -10.84
CA ILE A 377 -25.57 0.71 -10.51
C ILE A 377 -26.00 1.28 -9.15
N ARG A 378 -27.30 1.38 -8.86
CA ARG A 378 -27.78 1.85 -7.55
C ARG A 378 -27.27 0.97 -6.41
N TYR A 379 -27.34 -0.35 -6.54
CA TYR A 379 -26.81 -1.26 -5.52
C TYR A 379 -25.30 -1.19 -5.41
N ALA A 380 -24.58 -0.98 -6.52
CA ALA A 380 -23.15 -0.73 -6.52
C ALA A 380 -22.78 0.56 -5.75
N ASP A 381 -23.48 1.66 -5.99
CA ASP A 381 -23.28 2.95 -5.28
C ASP A 381 -23.42 2.75 -3.77
N ARG A 382 -24.53 2.15 -3.34
CA ARG A 382 -24.84 1.89 -1.93
C ARG A 382 -23.80 0.98 -1.27
N PHE A 383 -23.44 -0.12 -1.94
CA PHE A 383 -22.41 -1.03 -1.45
C PHE A 383 -21.08 -0.32 -1.26
N LEU A 384 -20.62 0.44 -2.27
CA LEU A 384 -19.34 1.13 -2.24
C LEU A 384 -19.31 2.17 -1.13
N MET A 385 -20.34 3.01 -1.00
CA MET A 385 -20.38 4.04 0.05
C MET A 385 -20.52 3.44 1.44
N TYR A 386 -21.28 2.35 1.59
CA TYR A 386 -21.38 1.65 2.87
C TYR A 386 -20.03 1.03 3.28
N TYR A 387 -19.32 0.40 2.35
CA TYR A 387 -17.95 -0.10 2.58
C TYR A 387 -16.97 1.03 2.91
N ILE A 388 -16.97 2.13 2.15
CA ILE A 388 -16.08 3.28 2.37
C ILE A 388 -16.29 3.90 3.76
N SER A 389 -17.55 3.97 4.20
CA SER A 389 -17.94 4.54 5.50
C SER A 389 -17.58 3.65 6.68
N THR A 390 -17.66 2.33 6.52
CA THR A 390 -17.61 1.40 7.67
C THR A 390 -16.31 0.61 7.79
N ALA A 391 -15.56 0.40 6.71
CA ALA A 391 -14.39 -0.46 6.75
C ALA A 391 -13.18 0.19 7.47
N LYS A 392 -12.32 -0.66 8.02
CA LYS A 392 -11.07 -0.28 8.68
C LYS A 392 -10.02 0.18 7.66
N HIS A 393 -8.97 0.85 8.14
CA HIS A 393 -7.86 1.28 7.29
C HIS A 393 -7.21 0.09 6.58
N LEU A 394 -7.02 0.20 5.26
CA LEU A 394 -6.44 -0.84 4.38
C LEU A 394 -7.18 -2.19 4.39
N GLN A 395 -8.43 -2.23 4.86
CA GLN A 395 -9.25 -3.44 4.82
C GLN A 395 -9.85 -3.65 3.42
N ARG A 396 -9.67 -4.84 2.84
CA ARG A 396 -10.34 -5.24 1.59
C ARG A 396 -11.82 -5.56 1.84
N THR A 397 -12.64 -5.52 0.79
CA THR A 397 -14.09 -5.82 0.87
C THR A 397 -14.38 -7.24 1.37
N ALA A 398 -13.59 -8.24 0.95
CA ALA A 398 -13.74 -9.63 1.41
C ALA A 398 -13.63 -9.79 2.95
N PRO A 399 -12.52 -9.43 3.61
CA PRO A 399 -12.44 -9.49 5.07
C PRO A 399 -13.37 -8.50 5.79
N TRP A 400 -13.75 -7.40 5.15
CA TRP A 400 -14.80 -6.52 5.69
C TRP A 400 -16.15 -7.23 5.77
N LEU A 401 -16.52 -7.98 4.74
CA LEU A 401 -17.75 -8.77 4.73
C LEU A 401 -17.71 -9.91 5.77
N GLU A 402 -16.55 -10.56 5.93
CA GLU A 402 -16.36 -11.62 6.94
C GLU A 402 -16.51 -11.10 8.38
N GLU A 403 -16.12 -9.85 8.64
CA GLU A 403 -16.27 -9.19 9.94
C GLU A 403 -17.65 -8.55 10.14
N LEU A 404 -18.42 -8.33 9.06
CA LEU A 404 -19.74 -7.71 9.14
C LEU A 404 -20.72 -8.68 9.82
N PRO A 405 -21.36 -8.30 10.94
CA PRO A 405 -22.33 -9.17 11.61
C PRO A 405 -23.46 -9.58 10.67
N GLY A 406 -23.71 -10.87 10.52
CA GLY A 406 -24.68 -11.41 9.55
C GLY A 406 -24.20 -11.47 8.09
N GLY A 407 -22.96 -11.05 7.82
CA GLY A 407 -22.30 -11.19 6.52
C GLY A 407 -23.10 -10.61 5.35
N ILE A 408 -23.21 -11.40 4.29
CA ILE A 408 -23.92 -11.00 3.06
C ILE A 408 -25.42 -10.74 3.30
N GLU A 409 -26.05 -11.46 4.21
CA GLU A 409 -27.50 -11.32 4.45
C GLU A 409 -27.80 -9.98 5.13
N TYR A 410 -26.98 -9.58 6.11
CA TYR A 410 -27.08 -8.24 6.67
C TYR A 410 -26.76 -7.15 5.64
N LEU A 411 -25.75 -7.37 4.78
CA LEU A 411 -25.44 -6.42 3.73
C LEU A 411 -26.62 -6.20 2.78
N LYS A 412 -27.30 -7.27 2.34
CA LYS A 412 -28.53 -7.19 1.52
C LYS A 412 -29.61 -6.37 2.23
N GLN A 413 -29.87 -6.64 3.50
CA GLN A 413 -30.84 -5.88 4.28
C GLN A 413 -30.52 -4.37 4.28
N VAL A 414 -29.23 -4.00 4.36
CA VAL A 414 -28.82 -2.58 4.36
C VAL A 414 -28.95 -1.95 2.97
N VAL A 415 -28.38 -2.56 1.93
CA VAL A 415 -28.21 -1.89 0.62
C VAL A 415 -29.30 -2.20 -0.39
N VAL A 416 -30.09 -3.24 -0.18
CA VAL A 416 -31.22 -3.64 -1.04
C VAL A 416 -32.55 -3.25 -0.38
N GLU A 417 -32.75 -3.71 0.86
CA GLU A 417 -34.03 -3.54 1.60
C GLU A 417 -34.11 -2.23 2.40
N ASP A 418 -33.03 -1.45 2.42
CA ASP A 418 -32.93 -0.18 3.15
C ASP A 418 -33.31 -0.28 4.64
N LYS A 419 -32.93 -1.38 5.30
CA LYS A 419 -33.25 -1.66 6.71
C LYS A 419 -32.83 -0.55 7.67
N LEU A 420 -31.83 0.25 7.32
CA LEU A 420 -31.32 1.36 8.14
C LEU A 420 -31.89 2.73 7.73
N GLY A 421 -32.61 2.83 6.60
CA GLY A 421 -33.12 4.10 6.08
C GLY A 421 -32.02 5.06 5.57
N ILE A 422 -30.87 4.53 5.13
CA ILE A 422 -29.69 5.32 4.73
C ILE A 422 -29.39 5.23 3.23
N CYS A 423 -30.14 4.44 2.45
CA CYS A 423 -29.81 4.23 1.03
C CYS A 423 -29.79 5.53 0.22
N ALA A 424 -30.72 6.45 0.48
CA ALA A 424 -30.75 7.75 -0.20
C ALA A 424 -29.49 8.58 0.09
N GLU A 425 -29.03 8.58 1.35
CA GLU A 425 -27.81 9.27 1.77
C GLU A 425 -26.56 8.65 1.15
N LEU A 426 -26.50 7.30 1.06
CA LEU A 426 -25.40 6.61 0.38
C LEU A 426 -25.34 6.92 -1.12
N GLU A 427 -26.50 7.02 -1.78
CA GLU A 427 -26.60 7.42 -3.18
C GLU A 427 -26.14 8.88 -3.36
N GLU A 428 -26.58 9.80 -2.51
CA GLU A 428 -26.17 11.21 -2.53
C GLU A 428 -24.65 11.37 -2.31
N MET A 429 -24.07 10.62 -1.37
CA MET A 429 -22.63 10.59 -1.16
C MET A 429 -21.87 10.17 -2.42
N MET A 430 -22.37 9.16 -3.15
CA MET A 430 -21.75 8.74 -4.41
C MET A 430 -21.93 9.80 -5.50
N VAL A 431 -23.12 10.39 -5.65
CA VAL A 431 -23.37 11.47 -6.61
C VAL A 431 -22.41 12.63 -6.39
N ASN A 432 -22.24 13.07 -5.15
CA ASN A 432 -21.30 14.13 -4.79
C ASN A 432 -19.84 13.73 -5.08
N ASN A 433 -19.46 12.48 -4.79
CA ASN A 433 -18.10 12.01 -5.07
C ASN A 433 -17.78 12.02 -6.58
N VAL A 434 -18.70 11.49 -7.40
CA VAL A 434 -18.54 11.42 -8.87
C VAL A 434 -18.56 12.82 -9.49
N ALA A 435 -19.44 13.71 -9.06
CA ALA A 435 -19.53 15.09 -9.58
C ALA A 435 -18.23 15.90 -9.36
N ASN A 436 -17.52 15.62 -8.27
CA ASN A 436 -16.27 16.29 -7.91
C ASN A 436 -15.03 15.67 -8.58
N TYR A 437 -15.15 14.57 -9.32
CA TYR A 437 -14.00 13.95 -9.97
C TYR A 437 -13.34 14.90 -10.98
N ARG A 438 -12.00 14.98 -10.88
CA ARG A 438 -11.13 15.61 -11.87
C ARG A 438 -9.94 14.69 -12.11
N CYS A 439 -9.48 14.61 -13.35
CA CYS A 439 -8.30 13.81 -13.68
C CYS A 439 -7.05 14.48 -13.06
N GLU A 440 -6.50 13.86 -12.02
CA GLU A 440 -5.40 14.43 -11.22
C GLU A 440 -4.19 14.85 -12.10
N TRP A 441 -3.81 13.99 -13.05
CA TRP A 441 -2.71 14.31 -13.97
C TRP A 441 -3.05 15.41 -14.97
N ARG A 442 -4.31 15.54 -15.38
CA ARG A 442 -4.71 16.62 -16.28
C ARG A 442 -4.58 17.98 -15.58
N GLU A 443 -4.99 18.08 -14.32
CA GLU A 443 -4.80 19.31 -13.53
C GLU A 443 -3.32 19.62 -13.36
N VAL A 444 -2.51 18.63 -12.96
CA VAL A 444 -1.05 18.80 -12.84
C VAL A 444 -0.39 19.27 -14.14
N VAL A 445 -0.80 18.74 -15.30
CA VAL A 445 -0.18 19.10 -16.58
C VAL A 445 -0.35 20.58 -16.93
N TYR A 446 -1.47 21.19 -16.52
CA TYR A 446 -1.85 22.56 -16.88
C TYR A 446 -1.75 23.55 -15.71
N ASP A 447 -1.24 23.14 -14.55
CA ASP A 447 -1.00 23.97 -13.38
C ASP A 447 0.50 24.00 -13.04
N ASP A 448 1.15 25.14 -13.26
CA ASP A 448 2.58 25.28 -13.04
C ASP A 448 3.01 25.16 -11.57
N GLU A 449 2.16 25.55 -10.62
CA GLU A 449 2.45 25.39 -9.18
C GLU A 449 2.39 23.91 -8.78
N MET A 450 1.44 23.14 -9.32
CA MET A 450 1.42 21.69 -9.11
C MET A 450 2.60 20.99 -9.76
N ARG A 451 3.07 21.46 -10.93
CA ARG A 451 4.26 20.90 -11.60
C ARG A 451 5.53 21.05 -10.78
N LYS A 452 5.69 22.16 -10.04
CA LYS A 452 6.84 22.38 -9.14
C LYS A 452 6.98 21.27 -8.10
N LYS A 453 5.87 20.64 -7.67
CA LYS A 453 5.89 19.52 -6.71
C LYS A 453 6.63 18.27 -7.22
N PHE A 454 6.89 18.19 -8.53
CA PHE A 454 7.62 17.09 -9.15
C PHE A 454 9.10 17.40 -9.40
N GLN A 455 9.55 18.63 -9.10
CA GLN A 455 10.96 19.00 -9.27
C GLN A 455 11.89 18.09 -8.48
N GLN A 456 13.10 17.88 -9.02
CA GLN A 456 14.05 16.97 -8.39
C GLN A 456 14.77 17.65 -7.22
N PHE A 457 15.25 18.89 -7.42
CA PHE A 457 16.07 19.60 -6.44
C PHE A 457 15.51 20.99 -6.14
N ALA A 458 15.73 21.44 -4.90
CA ALA A 458 15.33 22.76 -4.43
C ALA A 458 16.30 23.88 -4.84
N ASN A 459 17.60 23.56 -4.99
CA ASN A 459 18.65 24.55 -5.21
C ASN A 459 19.11 24.71 -6.66
N THR A 460 18.57 23.92 -7.59
CA THR A 460 18.99 23.94 -8.99
C THR A 460 17.92 23.37 -9.92
N THR A 461 17.92 23.82 -11.17
CA THR A 461 17.12 23.25 -12.26
C THR A 461 17.81 22.08 -12.96
N GLU A 462 19.06 21.78 -12.61
CA GLU A 462 19.75 20.58 -13.09
C GLU A 462 19.01 19.32 -12.65
N VAL A 463 19.03 18.29 -13.49
CA VAL A 463 18.51 16.97 -13.13
C VAL A 463 19.68 15.99 -13.07
N GLN A 464 19.54 14.99 -12.21
CA GLN A 464 20.53 13.91 -12.09
C GLN A 464 19.81 12.58 -12.18
N ASN A 465 20.17 11.78 -13.17
CA ASN A 465 19.74 10.38 -13.18
C ASN A 465 20.38 9.67 -12.01
N SER A 466 19.64 8.79 -11.34
CA SER A 466 20.18 7.96 -10.26
C SER A 466 21.25 7.02 -10.81
N GLU A 467 22.51 7.45 -10.82
CA GLU A 467 23.68 6.67 -11.28
C GLU A 467 23.85 5.34 -10.53
N GLN A 468 23.16 5.18 -9.40
CA GLN A 468 23.12 3.95 -8.59
C GLN A 468 22.39 2.78 -9.26
N ILE A 469 21.58 3.03 -10.30
CA ILE A 469 20.83 1.97 -10.98
C ILE A 469 21.44 1.70 -12.34
N GLU A 470 22.17 0.60 -12.41
CA GLU A 470 22.56 0.04 -13.69
C GLU A 470 21.32 -0.48 -14.43
N TYR A 471 21.26 -0.27 -15.75
CA TYR A 471 20.22 -0.81 -16.59
C TYR A 471 20.80 -1.77 -17.63
N ILE A 472 20.17 -2.92 -17.77
CA ILE A 472 20.52 -3.93 -18.76
C ILE A 472 19.45 -3.99 -19.85
N SER A 473 19.85 -4.43 -21.04
CA SER A 473 18.89 -4.78 -22.10
C SER A 473 18.38 -6.20 -21.88
N MET A 474 17.07 -6.34 -21.64
CA MET A 474 16.41 -7.64 -21.48
C MET A 474 15.10 -7.65 -22.25
N ARG A 475 14.90 -8.69 -23.09
CA ARG A 475 13.70 -8.83 -23.96
C ARG A 475 13.45 -7.56 -24.81
N LYS A 476 14.51 -7.00 -25.37
CA LYS A 476 14.49 -5.77 -26.20
C LYS A 476 14.01 -4.51 -25.46
N GLN A 477 14.04 -4.50 -24.13
CA GLN A 477 13.62 -3.37 -23.30
C GLN A 477 14.67 -3.05 -22.23
N LYS A 478 14.65 -1.80 -21.76
CA LYS A 478 15.44 -1.36 -20.60
C LYS A 478 14.92 -2.04 -19.33
N HIS A 479 15.80 -2.67 -18.57
CA HIS A 479 15.47 -3.34 -17.31
C HIS A 479 16.47 -2.92 -16.23
N PRO A 480 16.04 -2.54 -15.02
CA PRO A 480 17.00 -2.28 -13.95
C PRO A 480 17.78 -3.56 -13.64
N ASN A 481 19.09 -3.45 -13.48
CA ASN A 481 19.94 -4.52 -12.99
C ASN A 481 19.66 -4.69 -11.49
N THR A 482 18.54 -5.31 -11.16
CA THR A 482 18.08 -5.40 -9.77
C THR A 482 18.88 -6.48 -9.05
N TYR A 483 19.97 -6.07 -8.41
CA TYR A 483 20.57 -6.79 -7.31
C TYR A 483 20.13 -6.17 -5.99
N ASP A 484 20.05 -6.99 -4.94
CA ASP A 484 19.64 -6.53 -3.62
C ASP A 484 20.85 -5.95 -2.90
N LEU A 485 20.98 -4.62 -2.89
CA LEU A 485 22.05 -3.93 -2.18
C LEU A 485 22.01 -4.28 -0.67
N PRO A 486 23.16 -4.39 -0.01
CA PRO A 486 23.19 -4.58 1.43
C PRO A 486 22.69 -3.33 2.16
N ASP A 487 22.16 -3.55 3.36
CA ASP A 487 21.80 -2.46 4.25
C ASP A 487 23.06 -1.86 4.88
N ILE A 488 23.10 -0.53 4.98
CA ILE A 488 24.17 0.18 5.69
C ILE A 488 23.81 0.21 7.18
N THR A 489 24.37 -0.72 7.94
CA THR A 489 24.15 -0.82 9.38
C THR A 489 25.26 -0.17 10.18
N GLY A 490 24.91 0.51 11.28
CA GLY A 490 25.87 1.15 12.18
C GLY A 490 25.47 2.58 12.55
N PRO A 491 26.38 3.32 13.21
CA PRO A 491 26.20 4.73 13.48
C PRO A 491 26.10 5.54 12.18
N ALA A 492 25.50 6.72 12.26
CA ALA A 492 25.51 7.67 11.17
C ALA A 492 26.96 8.08 10.84
N LEU A 493 27.23 8.36 9.56
CA LEU A 493 28.56 8.82 9.15
C LEU A 493 28.85 10.24 9.67
N TYR A 494 27.80 11.06 9.80
CA TYR A 494 27.86 12.43 10.29
C TYR A 494 26.68 12.71 11.21
N GLU A 495 26.94 13.42 12.30
CA GLU A 495 25.92 13.94 13.22
C GLU A 495 26.03 15.46 13.25
N LYS A 496 24.91 16.18 13.16
CA LYS A 496 24.89 17.65 13.07
C LYS A 496 25.56 18.34 14.27
N GLU A 497 25.57 17.71 15.44
CA GLU A 497 26.20 18.19 16.66
C GLU A 497 27.73 18.14 16.59
N SER A 498 28.29 17.28 15.72
CA SER A 498 29.73 17.05 15.56
C SER A 498 30.28 17.65 14.25
N ALA A 499 29.55 18.61 13.64
CA ALA A 499 29.96 19.23 12.38
C ALA A 499 31.30 19.99 12.53
N PRO A 500 32.36 19.63 11.78
CA PRO A 500 33.63 20.33 11.80
C PRO A 500 33.53 21.81 11.46
N GLU A 501 34.43 22.63 12.04
CA GLU A 501 34.49 24.06 11.73
C GLU A 501 34.81 24.36 10.25
N SER A 502 35.52 23.44 9.59
CA SER A 502 35.91 23.53 8.17
C SER A 502 34.75 23.41 7.19
N TRP A 503 33.57 23.01 7.63
CA TRP A 503 32.40 22.88 6.77
C TRP A 503 31.78 24.24 6.42
N GLU A 504 31.36 24.37 5.18
CA GLU A 504 30.81 25.62 4.62
C GLU A 504 29.28 25.59 4.57
N TRP A 505 28.67 26.77 4.60
CA TRP A 505 27.23 26.93 4.39
C TRP A 505 26.90 26.88 2.90
N VAL A 506 26.22 25.82 2.48
CA VAL A 506 25.82 25.59 1.10
C VAL A 506 24.35 25.98 0.92
N PHE A 507 24.05 26.74 -0.14
CA PHE A 507 22.69 27.13 -0.48
C PHE A 507 21.82 25.91 -0.82
N ALA A 508 20.71 25.76 -0.10
CA ALA A 508 19.81 24.63 -0.21
C ALA A 508 18.51 24.95 -0.93
N GLY A 509 18.13 26.21 -1.06
CA GLY A 509 16.94 26.64 -1.81
C GLY A 509 16.28 27.87 -1.18
N MET A 510 15.20 28.34 -1.80
CA MET A 510 14.35 29.36 -1.19
C MET A 510 13.32 28.70 -0.27
N VAL A 511 12.97 29.35 0.84
CA VAL A 511 11.93 28.85 1.77
C VAL A 511 10.62 28.54 1.03
N ALA A 512 10.25 29.37 0.06
CA ALA A 512 9.03 29.23 -0.74
C ALA A 512 8.98 27.99 -1.64
N ASP A 513 10.13 27.37 -1.95
CA ASP A 513 10.20 26.18 -2.80
C ASP A 513 9.95 24.87 -2.02
N TYR A 514 9.97 24.95 -0.68
CA TYR A 514 9.78 23.79 0.18
C TYR A 514 8.32 23.63 0.60
N PRO A 515 7.75 22.42 0.48
CA PRO A 515 6.43 22.15 1.03
C PRO A 515 6.46 22.21 2.56
N ALA A 516 5.50 22.92 3.15
CA ALA A 516 5.24 22.89 4.59
C ALA A 516 4.91 21.45 5.05
N ASP A 517 5.56 20.95 6.10
CA ASP A 517 5.48 19.58 6.59
C ASP A 517 5.86 18.51 5.55
N GLY A 518 6.76 18.87 4.62
CA GLY A 518 7.28 18.00 3.59
C GLY A 518 8.80 18.15 3.42
N GLY A 519 9.33 17.44 2.41
CA GLY A 519 10.75 17.48 2.08
C GLY A 519 11.01 17.61 0.59
N LEU A 520 12.22 18.08 0.26
CA LEU A 520 12.73 18.18 -1.10
C LEU A 520 14.23 17.87 -1.11
N ALA A 521 14.73 17.30 -2.21
CA ALA A 521 16.14 16.97 -2.31
C ALA A 521 16.97 18.22 -2.62
N VAL A 522 18.23 18.21 -2.21
CA VAL A 522 19.21 19.26 -2.46
C VAL A 522 20.42 18.62 -3.13
N LYS A 523 20.87 19.20 -4.24
CA LYS A 523 22.03 18.70 -4.98
C LYS A 523 23.32 19.27 -4.38
N HIS A 524 24.31 18.41 -4.12
CA HIS A 524 25.65 18.81 -3.70
C HIS A 524 26.70 17.99 -4.45
N GLY A 525 27.13 18.49 -5.62
CA GLY A 525 27.94 17.70 -6.57
C GLY A 525 27.19 16.45 -7.04
N ALA A 526 27.76 15.26 -6.77
CA ALA A 526 27.14 13.98 -7.09
C ALA A 526 26.28 13.41 -5.93
N ALA A 527 26.40 13.99 -4.74
CA ALA A 527 25.62 13.62 -3.56
C ALA A 527 24.27 14.34 -3.53
N GLU A 528 23.32 13.72 -2.82
CA GLU A 528 21.98 14.28 -2.61
C GLU A 528 21.66 14.30 -1.12
N LEU A 529 21.15 15.43 -0.66
CA LEU A 529 20.65 15.64 0.69
C LEU A 529 19.12 15.73 0.65
N ALA A 530 18.48 15.44 1.76
CA ALA A 530 17.05 15.63 1.97
C ALA A 530 16.86 16.75 2.99
N MET A 531 16.11 17.78 2.60
CA MET A 531 15.79 18.89 3.50
C MET A 531 14.29 18.96 3.72
N PHE A 532 13.90 19.18 4.97
CA PHE A 532 12.52 19.15 5.45
C PHE A 532 12.16 20.48 6.10
N HIS A 533 10.94 20.95 5.83
CA HIS A 533 10.42 22.22 6.35
C HIS A 533 9.23 21.97 7.27
N LEU A 534 9.35 22.40 8.52
CA LEU A 534 8.38 22.18 9.60
C LEU A 534 8.01 23.54 10.22
N PRO A 535 7.15 24.34 9.54
CA PRO A 535 6.91 25.73 9.92
C PRO A 535 6.25 25.91 11.28
N ARG A 536 5.64 24.86 11.84
CA ARG A 536 5.02 24.88 13.17
C ARG A 536 6.02 24.81 14.33
N GLN A 537 7.29 24.47 14.07
CA GLN A 537 8.31 24.39 15.10
C GLN A 537 8.91 25.78 15.39
N GLU A 538 8.99 26.12 16.67
CA GLU A 538 9.49 27.43 17.13
C GLU A 538 11.02 27.53 17.00
N ALA A 539 11.75 26.47 17.37
CA ALA A 539 13.21 26.43 17.28
C ALA A 539 13.67 26.24 15.83
N ASP A 540 14.64 27.04 15.37
CA ASP A 540 15.10 27.03 13.97
C ASP A 540 15.69 25.67 13.54
N ASP A 541 16.37 24.97 14.45
CA ASP A 541 16.96 23.63 14.22
C ASP A 541 15.92 22.50 14.21
N ALA A 542 14.70 22.78 14.67
CA ALA A 542 13.54 21.92 14.54
C ALA A 542 12.66 22.32 13.33
N ARG A 543 12.68 23.59 12.93
CA ARG A 543 11.97 24.11 11.74
C ARG A 543 12.59 23.61 10.43
N TRP A 544 13.92 23.54 10.37
CA TRP A 544 14.66 23.06 9.21
C TRP A 544 15.53 21.88 9.56
N ILE A 545 15.28 20.73 8.94
CA ILE A 545 16.04 19.51 9.20
C ILE A 545 16.67 19.03 7.90
N ALA A 546 17.96 18.69 7.92
CA ALA A 546 18.67 18.13 6.78
C ALA A 546 19.28 16.77 7.12
N THR A 547 19.09 15.81 6.21
CA THR A 547 19.68 14.46 6.29
C THR A 547 20.27 14.04 4.94
N GLN A 548 20.96 12.90 4.89
CA GLN A 548 21.27 12.26 3.61
C GLN A 548 19.99 11.87 2.85
N ASN A 549 19.96 12.01 1.51
CA ASN A 549 18.78 11.57 0.74
C ASN A 549 18.75 10.06 0.49
N ILE A 550 19.89 9.38 0.65
CA ILE A 550 20.04 7.93 0.44
C ILE A 550 19.52 7.19 1.68
N CYS A 551 18.51 6.34 1.52
CA CYS A 551 18.08 5.46 2.60
C CYS A 551 19.15 4.40 2.90
N PRO A 552 19.58 4.21 4.16
CA PRO A 552 20.50 3.15 4.54
C PRO A 552 19.99 1.74 4.21
N HIS A 553 18.66 1.57 4.18
CA HIS A 553 18.04 0.33 3.73
C HIS A 553 18.00 0.31 2.20
N LYS A 554 18.76 -0.61 1.60
CA LYS A 554 18.86 -0.80 0.14
C LYS A 554 19.33 0.41 -0.68
N GLN A 555 19.79 1.48 -0.04
CA GLN A 555 20.60 2.55 -0.64
C GLN A 555 19.91 3.35 -1.76
N VAL A 556 18.58 3.52 -1.68
CA VAL A 556 17.80 4.30 -2.67
C VAL A 556 17.71 5.77 -2.25
N ARG A 557 17.89 6.70 -3.20
CA ARG A 557 17.73 8.15 -3.00
C ARG A 557 16.26 8.56 -2.95
N CYS A 558 15.66 8.52 -1.77
CA CYS A 558 14.23 8.76 -1.61
C CYS A 558 13.84 9.45 -0.30
N MET A 559 14.74 9.73 0.65
CA MET A 559 14.35 10.20 1.99
C MET A 559 13.59 11.53 1.98
N SER A 560 13.95 12.46 1.08
CA SER A 560 13.21 13.71 0.83
C SER A 560 11.73 13.50 0.49
N ARG A 561 11.39 12.30 0.00
CA ARG A 561 10.05 11.88 -0.41
C ARG A 561 9.34 11.06 0.66
N GLY A 562 9.84 11.02 1.89
CA GLY A 562 9.18 10.35 3.00
C GLY A 562 7.95 11.10 3.50
N LEU A 563 7.20 10.44 4.38
CA LEU A 563 6.06 11.02 5.09
C LEU A 563 6.53 11.43 6.50
N ILE A 564 6.44 12.73 6.80
CA ILE A 564 6.80 13.24 8.14
C ILE A 564 5.67 12.94 9.12
N GLY A 565 6.03 12.48 10.31
CA GLY A 565 5.13 12.28 11.42
C GLY A 565 5.73 12.77 12.74
N MET A 566 4.91 12.79 13.78
CA MET A 566 5.36 13.02 15.16
C MET A 566 4.83 11.89 16.04
N LYS A 567 5.68 11.04 16.61
CA LYS A 567 5.23 9.88 17.40
C LYS A 567 4.96 10.21 18.85
N ALA A 568 5.78 11.08 19.40
CA ALA A 568 5.66 11.66 20.74
C ALA A 568 5.99 13.15 20.63
N VAL A 569 5.62 13.93 21.63
CA VAL A 569 5.92 15.37 21.68
C VAL A 569 7.42 15.58 21.48
N GLY A 570 7.80 16.34 20.46
CA GLY A 570 9.19 16.61 20.09
C GLY A 570 9.89 15.51 19.29
N GLN A 571 9.32 14.31 19.16
CA GLN A 571 9.91 13.24 18.35
C GLN A 571 9.39 13.28 16.92
N ILE A 572 10.07 14.07 16.10
CA ILE A 572 9.80 14.24 14.67
C ILE A 572 10.39 13.06 13.91
N THR A 573 9.58 12.39 13.08
CA THR A 573 9.96 11.18 12.36
C THR A 573 9.74 11.29 10.87
N ILE A 574 10.47 10.48 10.10
CA ILE A 574 10.28 10.29 8.67
C ILE A 574 10.09 8.81 8.37
N ALA A 575 9.02 8.46 7.66
CA ALA A 575 8.83 7.12 7.12
C ALA A 575 9.45 7.05 5.71
N ASP A 576 10.39 6.12 5.52
CA ASP A 576 10.97 5.80 4.22
C ASP A 576 9.84 5.50 3.20
N PRO A 577 9.90 6.06 1.98
CA PRO A 577 8.84 5.91 0.98
C PRO A 577 8.58 4.49 0.49
N ILE A 578 9.64 3.68 0.37
CA ILE A 578 9.66 2.37 -0.30
C ILE A 578 9.51 1.25 0.74
N TYR A 579 10.31 1.31 1.80
CA TYR A 579 10.48 0.25 2.78
C TYR A 579 9.81 0.55 4.12
N LYS A 580 9.31 1.77 4.31
CA LYS A 580 8.55 2.19 5.49
C LYS A 580 9.35 2.10 6.81
N THR A 581 10.68 2.03 6.73
CA THR A 581 11.55 2.23 7.89
C THR A 581 11.36 3.64 8.42
N VAL A 582 11.10 3.76 9.72
CA VAL A 582 10.89 5.05 10.37
C VAL A 582 12.17 5.49 11.05
N TYR A 583 12.60 6.72 10.79
CA TYR A 583 13.76 7.36 11.40
C TYR A 583 13.31 8.56 12.23
N ASP A 584 14.05 8.84 13.28
CA ASP A 584 13.99 10.09 14.02
C ASP A 584 14.74 11.16 13.21
N LEU A 585 14.06 12.23 12.83
CA LEU A 585 14.62 13.25 11.93
C LEU A 585 15.66 14.14 12.61
N GLN A 586 15.55 14.33 13.93
CA GLN A 586 16.48 15.19 14.67
C GLN A 586 17.83 14.49 14.88
N THR A 587 17.79 13.20 15.20
CA THR A 587 19.00 12.41 15.52
C THR A 587 19.47 11.51 14.37
N GLY A 588 18.64 11.30 13.35
CA GLY A 588 18.89 10.38 12.25
C GLY A 588 18.72 8.90 12.59
N ARG A 589 18.49 8.54 13.87
CA ARG A 589 18.46 7.14 14.31
C ARG A 589 17.20 6.41 13.85
N GLY A 590 17.35 5.16 13.44
CA GLY A 590 16.22 4.29 13.08
C GLY A 590 15.33 3.97 14.27
N VAL A 591 14.07 4.38 14.22
CA VAL A 591 13.05 4.08 15.24
C VAL A 591 12.51 2.66 15.06
N SER A 592 12.17 2.28 13.83
CA SER A 592 11.67 0.93 13.55
C SER A 592 12.78 -0.10 13.34
N HIS A 593 14.00 0.36 13.03
CA HIS A 593 15.17 -0.48 12.79
C HIS A 593 16.44 0.19 13.37
N PRO A 594 16.74 -0.03 14.67
CA PRO A 594 17.79 0.71 15.38
C PRO A 594 19.22 0.57 14.85
N SER A 595 19.49 -0.45 14.03
CA SER A 595 20.80 -0.61 13.39
C SER A 595 21.00 0.28 12.16
N LEU A 596 19.97 0.99 11.70
CA LEU A 596 20.05 1.89 10.54
C LEU A 596 20.03 3.33 11.02
N SER A 597 20.94 4.15 10.50
CA SER A 597 21.08 5.55 10.89
C SER A 597 21.25 6.43 9.65
N LEU A 598 20.63 7.61 9.66
CA LEU A 598 20.82 8.66 8.67
C LEU A 598 21.84 9.65 9.18
N SER A 599 22.77 10.08 8.32
CA SER A 599 23.55 11.29 8.60
C SER A 599 22.63 12.51 8.69
N THR A 600 22.90 13.37 9.67
CA THR A 600 22.19 14.64 9.90
C THR A 600 23.14 15.82 9.73
N PHE A 601 22.61 16.98 9.34
CA PHE A 601 23.40 18.17 9.03
C PHE A 601 22.81 19.42 9.67
N GLN A 602 23.67 20.39 10.00
CA GLN A 602 23.24 21.69 10.52
C GLN A 602 22.54 22.49 9.41
N THR A 603 21.51 23.23 9.79
CA THR A 603 20.70 24.06 8.90
C THR A 603 20.65 25.49 9.44
N LYS A 604 20.41 26.46 8.56
CA LYS A 604 20.04 27.82 8.94
C LYS A 604 19.16 28.46 7.88
N GLU A 605 18.38 29.45 8.30
CA GLU A 605 17.58 30.30 7.44
C GLU A 605 18.08 31.75 7.54
N GLU A 606 18.36 32.39 6.40
CA GLU A 606 18.78 33.78 6.32
C GLU A 606 18.07 34.47 5.14
N GLN A 607 17.24 35.48 5.43
CA GLN A 607 16.58 36.31 4.42
C GLN A 607 15.77 35.48 3.38
N GLY A 608 14.97 34.51 3.84
CA GLY A 608 14.15 33.65 2.99
C GLY A 608 14.93 32.61 2.17
N ARG A 609 16.23 32.46 2.45
CA ARG A 609 17.11 31.42 1.90
C ARG A 609 17.47 30.43 2.98
N VAL A 610 17.55 29.16 2.62
CA VAL A 610 17.97 28.11 3.53
C VAL A 610 19.32 27.53 3.12
N PHE A 611 20.11 27.16 4.12
CA PHE A 611 21.46 26.64 3.94
C PHE A 611 21.67 25.38 4.77
N ILE A 612 22.55 24.51 4.28
CA ILE A 612 23.01 23.31 5.00
C ILE A 612 24.53 23.44 5.17
N ARG A 613 25.04 23.14 6.37
CA ARG A 613 26.48 23.11 6.62
C ARG A 613 27.06 21.77 6.18
N LEU A 614 27.95 21.79 5.19
CA LEU A 614 28.45 20.58 4.52
C LEU A 614 29.97 20.63 4.28
N PRO A 615 30.65 19.48 4.19
CA PRO A 615 32.01 19.42 3.63
C PRO A 615 31.99 19.71 2.11
N PRO A 616 33.17 19.88 1.48
CA PRO A 616 33.28 19.93 0.03
C PRO A 616 32.52 18.79 -0.67
N ALA A 617 31.88 19.09 -1.80
CA ALA A 617 30.97 18.16 -2.47
C ALA A 617 31.61 16.82 -2.86
N ALA A 618 32.88 16.85 -3.28
CA ALA A 618 33.64 15.64 -3.60
C ALA A 618 33.89 14.77 -2.37
N GLU A 619 34.22 15.38 -1.23
CA GLU A 619 34.46 14.67 0.03
C GLU A 619 33.18 13.99 0.53
N LEU A 620 32.04 14.69 0.49
CA LEU A 620 30.76 14.09 0.91
C LEU A 620 30.38 12.89 0.03
N ALA A 621 30.50 13.04 -1.29
CA ALA A 621 30.18 11.99 -2.24
C ALA A 621 31.09 10.77 -2.06
N GLU A 622 32.39 10.98 -1.89
CA GLU A 622 33.36 9.91 -1.63
C GLU A 622 33.08 9.20 -0.30
N ALA A 623 32.73 9.95 0.75
CA ALA A 623 32.48 9.37 2.06
C ALA A 623 31.24 8.45 2.07
N PHE A 624 30.14 8.84 1.41
CA PHE A 624 28.98 7.96 1.24
C PHE A 624 29.27 6.76 0.33
N ALA A 625 30.02 6.95 -0.76
CA ALA A 625 30.40 5.84 -1.64
C ALA A 625 31.30 4.82 -0.92
N ARG A 626 32.25 5.29 -0.11
CA ARG A 626 33.13 4.46 0.71
C ARG A 626 32.33 3.69 1.76
N GLN A 627 31.41 4.32 2.48
CA GLN A 627 30.55 3.63 3.45
C GLN A 627 29.78 2.46 2.82
N ALA A 628 29.19 2.68 1.64
CA ALA A 628 28.49 1.63 0.90
C ALA A 628 29.43 0.50 0.45
N LYS A 629 30.64 0.85 0.00
CA LYS A 629 31.67 -0.10 -0.43
C LYS A 629 32.17 -0.95 0.73
N ASP A 630 32.48 -0.35 1.86
CA ASP A 630 33.01 -1.04 3.04
C ASP A 630 32.00 -2.07 3.56
N VAL A 631 30.71 -1.71 3.61
CA VAL A 631 29.62 -2.65 3.96
C VAL A 631 29.52 -3.79 2.95
N ALA A 632 29.62 -3.49 1.65
CA ALA A 632 29.59 -4.54 0.63
C ALA A 632 30.78 -5.50 0.77
N GLU A 633 31.98 -4.99 1.02
CA GLU A 633 33.18 -5.82 1.25
C GLU A 633 33.07 -6.67 2.51
N GLN A 634 32.60 -6.10 3.63
CA GLN A 634 32.37 -6.81 4.90
C GLN A 634 31.38 -7.98 4.74
N LEU A 635 30.34 -7.79 3.92
CA LEU A 635 29.34 -8.81 3.65
C LEU A 635 29.72 -9.76 2.50
N GLY A 636 30.90 -9.57 1.88
CA GLY A 636 31.32 -10.32 0.69
C GLY A 636 30.38 -10.11 -0.51
N PHE A 637 29.61 -9.03 -0.52
CA PHE A 637 28.68 -8.69 -1.59
C PHE A 637 29.44 -8.24 -2.83
N LYS A 638 29.25 -8.97 -3.93
CA LYS A 638 29.78 -8.58 -5.24
C LYS A 638 28.62 -8.21 -6.17
N PRO A 639 28.56 -6.97 -6.69
CA PRO A 639 27.54 -6.64 -7.67
C PRO A 639 27.74 -7.53 -8.91
N PRO A 640 26.65 -7.88 -9.62
CA PRO A 640 26.77 -8.60 -10.89
C PRO A 640 27.65 -7.79 -11.87
N PRO A 641 28.41 -8.48 -12.74
CA PRO A 641 29.26 -7.82 -13.73
C PRO A 641 28.44 -6.88 -14.61
N ARG A 642 29.00 -5.71 -14.92
CA ARG A 642 28.34 -4.71 -15.75
C ARG A 642 28.15 -5.23 -17.18
N GLY A 643 26.94 -5.22 -17.73
CA GLY A 643 26.72 -5.73 -19.10
C GLY A 643 25.33 -6.26 -19.43
N SER A 644 25.25 -6.98 -20.56
CA SER A 644 23.99 -7.56 -21.06
C SER A 644 23.54 -8.74 -20.19
N HIS A 645 22.26 -9.12 -20.24
CA HIS A 645 21.72 -10.28 -19.52
C HIS A 645 22.48 -11.60 -19.81
N LYS A 646 23.32 -11.68 -20.85
CA LYS A 646 24.15 -12.87 -21.11
C LYS A 646 25.17 -13.13 -19.99
N ASP A 647 25.57 -12.10 -19.26
CA ASP A 647 26.64 -12.13 -18.26
C ASP A 647 26.10 -12.14 -16.80
N VAL A 648 24.79 -11.95 -16.63
CA VAL A 648 24.12 -12.10 -15.33
C VAL A 648 23.66 -13.55 -15.21
N PRO A 649 24.27 -14.38 -14.35
CA PRO A 649 23.79 -15.73 -14.14
C PRO A 649 22.36 -15.66 -13.61
N LEU A 650 21.38 -16.05 -14.44
CA LEU A 650 20.06 -16.38 -13.92
C LEU A 650 20.30 -17.43 -12.83
N PRO A 651 19.71 -17.29 -11.63
CA PRO A 651 19.62 -18.41 -10.71
C PRO A 651 18.70 -19.45 -11.37
N ARG A 652 19.26 -20.26 -12.27
CA ARG A 652 18.68 -21.51 -12.73
C ARG A 652 18.80 -22.45 -11.54
N LYS A 653 17.89 -22.34 -10.57
CA LYS A 653 17.43 -23.56 -9.93
C LYS A 653 16.76 -24.32 -11.05
N SER A 654 17.44 -25.36 -11.55
CA SER A 654 16.83 -26.38 -12.39
C SER A 654 15.55 -26.82 -11.68
N LEU A 655 14.43 -26.35 -12.19
CA LEU A 655 13.19 -27.03 -11.94
C LEU A 655 13.21 -28.20 -12.94
N ASP A 656 13.76 -29.33 -12.51
CA ASP A 656 13.35 -30.62 -13.08
C ASP A 656 11.91 -30.83 -12.63
N TRP A 657 10.97 -30.68 -13.57
CA TRP A 657 9.62 -31.23 -13.48
C TRP A 657 9.42 -32.23 -14.61
#